data_AF-A0A9W9YFL8-F1
#
_entry.id   AF-A0A9W9YFL8-F1
#
_cell.length_a   1.000
_cell.length_b   1.000
_cell.length_c   1.000
_cell.angle_alpha   90.00
_cell.angle_beta   90.00
_cell.angle_gamma   90.00
#
_symmetry.space_group_name_H-M   'P 1'
#
loop_
_entity.id
_entity.type
_entity.pdbx_description
1 polymer ?
#
loop_
_entity_poly.entity_id
_entity_poly.type
_entity_poly.pdbx_seq_one_letter_code
_entity_poly.pdbx_strand_id
1 'polypeptide(L)'
;MPPCDVAVFLSNVVKLMNELLRRFPSSYADLPVSDLYCGTRMLSDTGQLTDEALVTEVDELMKLRSEKAMKLKRKEEEELRQQRMKPRRNAGANDDVNPPENFRYLSIVPTQADILSGERPFLRRNKIDGSYDDAEHYLDVQFRLLREDFMRPLREGIAKFLERIGSSKIGALQDIRVYKDVRLLYPVCTSNGLRYKIKFDNTKLRHIRWENSKRLIFGSLMCLSKDNFDSFVFATVANRELLEIQRGTVDIQFIQLSDNVRLEEGDVYQMVESTVYFEAYRHVLEGLKKVKPEELPLQNYIVNCEKEVEPPAYLRNRSQEQVTFDLTPIMKKTSSVPDTTASCWLQLARLRVRNNVRKGANVSLLNLASWPSAEDLGLDDSQFRALHMALTKEFAVIQGPPGTGKTYIGLKIANVLLHNKLKWDTGARPGILTNGRRVLGGRPILVVCYTNHALDQFLEGIHQFHPKGIVRVGGRSQSEAMKECGLSEIKHKMRKDKKVPQYIRQALYEAHKAMEHTTNTLQTAAEGLKKCLENVLHEDGLYNRASSMTAAHYESLKQPFVERVEKKESAMLHWLQLSMNSANASQEGGANAEAEVEIEEADKEEGADDNENPDVLYEANVMQDQRILDDDDVIVYSSNAMERSEELEVVKPFVFNEDGWQIQNAHRLRKKFKRIMILELSKKDVMPDERAETVTNVWNLSLEDRWRLYRRWLIDVRERYRRDISYLQYGFEAGVRRLKETKGKLDLEILERADVVGMTTTGAAKHRELLGKLQPRITIVEEAAEVLESHIVTSLTPACQHLILIGDHQQLRPNPTVYDLAKHYNLDVSLFERMVKNGMPFTRLRLQHRMRPEISKMLDHIYFEPKLENHESVMNFGSIKGVARNAFFVDHEETEVGTTKENVIFIKRQWILPWKEKAGQMNTEAKFMAALCRYFILQGYEREQITVLTAYTGQLIQLKNEMPKDFFRGVSSLRSG
;
A
#
# COMPACT_ATOMS: atom_id res chain seq x y z
N MET A 1 3.65 -36.59 -49.30
CA MET A 1 2.66 -37.65 -49.54
C MET A 1 2.03 -37.40 -50.91
N PRO A 2 1.72 -38.43 -51.72
CA PRO A 2 0.81 -38.29 -52.85
C PRO A 2 -0.49 -37.61 -52.40
N PRO A 3 -1.14 -36.76 -53.23
CA PRO A 3 -2.36 -36.03 -52.83
C PRO A 3 -3.49 -36.97 -52.35
N CYS A 4 -3.58 -38.19 -52.89
CA CYS A 4 -4.54 -39.20 -52.43
C CYS A 4 -4.27 -39.70 -50.99
N ASP A 5 -3.01 -39.76 -50.54
CA ASP A 5 -2.67 -40.23 -49.19
C ASP A 5 -2.92 -39.15 -48.12
N VAL A 6 -2.84 -37.87 -48.51
CA VAL A 6 -3.12 -36.73 -47.62
C VAL A 6 -4.62 -36.66 -47.29
N ALA A 7 -5.49 -36.87 -48.28
CA ALA A 7 -6.94 -36.89 -48.08
C ALA A 7 -7.38 -38.04 -47.14
N VAL A 8 -6.81 -39.24 -47.32
CA VAL A 8 -7.09 -40.40 -46.45
C VAL A 8 -6.62 -40.16 -45.01
N PHE A 9 -5.43 -39.55 -44.84
CA PHE A 9 -4.93 -39.20 -43.51
C PHE A 9 -5.83 -38.18 -42.82
N LEU A 10 -6.20 -37.09 -43.50
CA LEU A 10 -7.08 -36.05 -42.94
C LEU A 10 -8.47 -36.59 -42.59
N SER A 11 -9.04 -37.47 -43.42
CA SER A 11 -10.34 -38.11 -43.12
C SER A 11 -10.29 -38.95 -41.83
N ASN A 12 -9.20 -39.68 -41.61
CA ASN A 12 -9.00 -40.44 -40.39
C ASN A 12 -8.82 -39.55 -39.15
N VAL A 13 -8.12 -38.42 -39.30
CA VAL A 13 -7.96 -37.42 -38.23
C VAL A 13 -9.30 -36.78 -37.88
N VAL A 14 -10.10 -36.38 -38.87
CA VAL A 14 -11.44 -35.81 -38.67
C VAL A 14 -12.35 -36.80 -37.92
N LYS A 15 -12.35 -38.08 -38.33
CA LYS A 15 -13.12 -39.13 -37.66
C LYS A 15 -12.69 -39.33 -36.21
N LEU A 16 -11.38 -39.36 -35.94
CA LEU A 16 -10.84 -39.48 -34.59
C LEU A 16 -11.25 -38.30 -33.71
N MET A 17 -11.12 -37.07 -34.22
CA MET A 17 -11.49 -35.86 -33.48
C MET A 17 -13.00 -35.76 -33.22
N ASN A 18 -13.82 -36.19 -34.17
CA ASN A 18 -15.28 -36.24 -34.01
C ASN A 18 -15.66 -37.23 -32.90
N GLU A 19 -15.06 -38.42 -32.89
CA GLU A 19 -15.30 -39.43 -31.86
C GLU A 19 -14.81 -38.97 -30.47
N LEU A 20 -13.66 -38.27 -30.41
CA LEU A 20 -13.16 -37.67 -29.17
C LEU A 20 -14.07 -36.56 -28.64
N LEU A 21 -14.59 -35.67 -29.50
CA LEU A 21 -15.56 -34.63 -29.12
C LEU A 21 -16.90 -35.22 -28.65
N ARG A 22 -17.30 -36.37 -29.20
CA ARG A 22 -18.53 -37.07 -28.79
C ARG A 22 -18.38 -37.77 -27.44
N ARG A 23 -17.25 -38.45 -27.20
CA ARG A 23 -16.99 -39.21 -25.96
C ARG A 23 -16.53 -38.34 -24.80
N PHE A 24 -15.73 -37.31 -25.06
CA PHE A 24 -15.15 -36.43 -24.04
C PHE A 24 -15.48 -34.96 -24.36
N PRO A 25 -16.71 -34.51 -24.07
CA PRO A 25 -17.16 -33.15 -24.40
C PRO A 25 -16.33 -32.04 -23.74
N SER A 26 -15.66 -32.32 -22.61
CA SER A 26 -14.80 -31.40 -21.87
C SER A 26 -13.47 -31.11 -22.57
N SER A 27 -13.00 -31.98 -23.47
CA SER A 27 -11.71 -31.86 -24.17
C SER A 27 -11.77 -31.00 -25.44
N TYR A 28 -12.88 -30.31 -25.70
CA TYR A 28 -13.08 -29.48 -26.91
C TYR A 28 -12.04 -28.34 -27.04
N ALA A 29 -11.47 -27.90 -25.91
CA ALA A 29 -10.47 -26.84 -25.86
C ALA A 29 -9.06 -27.34 -26.20
N ASP A 30 -8.76 -28.61 -25.92
CA ASP A 30 -7.43 -29.22 -26.08
C ASP A 30 -7.22 -29.83 -27.48
N LEU A 31 -8.30 -29.98 -28.26
CA LEU A 31 -8.25 -30.51 -29.61
C LEU A 31 -7.87 -29.41 -30.63
N PRO A 32 -6.85 -29.62 -31.49
CA PRO A 32 -6.37 -28.65 -32.48
C PRO A 32 -7.30 -28.54 -33.72
N VAL A 33 -8.61 -28.44 -33.49
CA VAL A 33 -9.62 -28.41 -34.55
C VAL A 33 -9.53 -27.11 -35.38
N SER A 34 -9.10 -26.01 -34.76
CA SER A 34 -8.86 -24.74 -35.46
C SER A 34 -7.72 -24.85 -36.46
N ASP A 35 -6.62 -25.50 -36.06
CA ASP A 35 -5.45 -25.69 -36.92
C ASP A 35 -5.78 -26.65 -38.07
N LEU A 36 -6.56 -27.69 -37.78
CA LEU A 36 -7.09 -28.60 -38.81
C LEU A 36 -7.97 -27.85 -39.81
N TYR A 37 -8.91 -27.02 -39.35
CA TYR A 37 -9.81 -26.22 -40.19
C TYR A 37 -9.06 -25.22 -41.07
N CYS A 38 -8.09 -24.49 -40.50
CA CYS A 38 -7.25 -23.56 -41.26
C CYS A 38 -6.38 -24.31 -42.28
N GLY A 39 -5.77 -25.43 -41.89
CA GLY A 39 -4.95 -26.26 -42.76
C GLY A 39 -5.72 -26.84 -43.93
N THR A 40 -6.94 -27.36 -43.70
CA THR A 40 -7.77 -27.96 -44.77
C THR A 40 -8.30 -26.91 -45.73
N ARG A 41 -8.66 -25.71 -45.26
CA ARG A 41 -9.03 -24.60 -46.14
C ARG A 41 -7.87 -24.12 -47.00
N MET A 42 -6.68 -23.94 -46.41
CA MET A 42 -5.49 -23.53 -47.16
C MET A 42 -5.13 -24.55 -48.27
N LEU A 43 -5.28 -25.85 -47.99
CA LEU A 43 -5.04 -26.91 -48.97
C LEU A 43 -6.12 -26.98 -50.07
N SER A 44 -7.37 -26.64 -49.74
CA SER A 44 -8.46 -26.48 -50.71
C SER A 44 -8.24 -25.27 -51.61
N ASP A 45 -7.89 -24.11 -51.03
CA ASP A 45 -7.69 -22.84 -51.74
C ASP A 45 -6.47 -22.88 -52.68
N THR A 46 -5.48 -23.72 -52.35
CA THR A 46 -4.28 -23.95 -53.19
C THR A 46 -4.46 -25.05 -54.24
N GLY A 47 -5.66 -25.65 -54.33
CA GLY A 47 -5.99 -26.69 -55.32
C GLY A 47 -5.30 -28.03 -55.09
N GLN A 48 -4.66 -28.22 -53.93
CA GLN A 48 -3.97 -29.47 -53.56
C GLN A 48 -4.91 -30.52 -52.94
N LEU A 49 -6.11 -30.10 -52.56
CA LEU A 49 -7.19 -30.94 -52.04
C LEU A 49 -8.43 -30.76 -52.91
N THR A 50 -8.85 -31.80 -53.64
CA THR A 50 -10.03 -31.76 -54.53
C THR A 50 -11.27 -32.43 -53.92
N ASP A 51 -11.19 -32.87 -52.67
CA ASP A 51 -12.26 -33.58 -51.97
C ASP A 51 -13.14 -32.59 -51.18
N GLU A 52 -14.19 -32.08 -51.84
CA GLU A 52 -15.17 -31.16 -51.23
C GLU A 52 -15.93 -31.78 -50.04
N ALA A 53 -16.07 -33.11 -50.01
CA ALA A 53 -16.75 -33.80 -48.91
C ALA A 53 -15.94 -33.67 -47.61
N LEU A 54 -14.61 -33.79 -47.69
CA LEU A 54 -13.72 -33.68 -46.53
C LEU A 54 -13.69 -32.26 -45.95
N VAL A 55 -13.72 -31.23 -46.80
CA VAL A 55 -13.83 -29.83 -46.36
C VAL A 55 -15.14 -29.60 -45.60
N THR A 56 -16.24 -30.18 -46.10
CA THR A 56 -17.55 -30.09 -45.45
C THR A 56 -17.57 -30.81 -44.09
N GLU A 57 -16.93 -31.99 -43.97
CA GLU A 57 -16.81 -32.70 -42.68
C GLU A 57 -16.01 -31.91 -41.63
N VAL A 58 -14.99 -31.15 -42.04
CA VAL A 58 -14.19 -30.30 -41.14
C VAL A 58 -14.97 -29.06 -40.69
N ASP A 59 -15.78 -28.48 -41.58
CA ASP A 59 -16.71 -27.39 -41.26
C ASP A 59 -17.76 -27.85 -40.22
N GLU A 60 -18.32 -29.05 -40.39
CA GLU A 60 -19.24 -29.65 -39.42
C GLU A 60 -18.58 -29.92 -38.07
N LEU A 61 -17.33 -30.41 -38.07
CA LEU A 61 -16.53 -30.64 -36.86
C LEU A 61 -16.27 -29.33 -36.10
N MET A 62 -15.97 -28.23 -36.79
CA MET A 62 -15.81 -26.91 -36.19
C MET A 62 -17.11 -26.35 -35.61
N LYS A 63 -18.23 -26.57 -36.30
CA LYS A 63 -19.56 -26.21 -35.80
C LYS A 63 -19.91 -26.99 -34.54
N LEU A 64 -19.65 -28.30 -34.53
CA LEU A 64 -19.87 -29.17 -33.36
C LEU A 64 -19.04 -28.74 -32.16
N ARG A 65 -17.76 -28.39 -32.36
CA ARG A 65 -16.89 -27.85 -31.30
C ARG A 65 -17.46 -26.56 -30.71
N SER A 66 -17.93 -25.65 -31.56
CA SER A 66 -18.51 -24.37 -31.16
C SER A 66 -19.79 -24.54 -30.34
N GLU A 67 -20.66 -25.46 -30.75
CA GLU A 67 -21.88 -25.81 -30.02
C GLU A 67 -21.60 -26.44 -28.64
N LYS A 68 -20.61 -27.34 -28.56
CA LYS A 68 -20.20 -27.97 -27.29
C LYS A 68 -19.58 -26.94 -26.33
N ALA A 69 -18.77 -26.03 -26.86
CA ALA A 69 -18.21 -24.90 -26.10
C ALA A 69 -19.31 -24.01 -25.51
N MET A 70 -20.36 -23.70 -26.30
CA MET A 70 -21.50 -22.92 -25.82
C MET A 70 -22.33 -23.66 -24.76
N LYS A 71 -22.55 -24.98 -24.91
CA LYS A 71 -23.27 -25.79 -23.92
C LYS A 71 -22.55 -25.87 -22.58
N LEU A 72 -21.22 -26.05 -22.58
CA LEU A 72 -20.43 -26.08 -21.35
C LEU A 72 -20.44 -24.72 -20.66
N LYS A 73 -20.24 -23.63 -21.42
CA LYS A 73 -20.36 -22.26 -20.90
C LYS A 73 -21.72 -21.99 -20.25
N ARG A 74 -22.82 -22.43 -20.87
CA ARG A 74 -24.17 -22.30 -20.28
C ARG A 74 -24.30 -23.09 -18.97
N LYS A 75 -23.75 -24.31 -18.92
CA LYS A 75 -23.79 -25.15 -17.72
C LYS A 75 -22.95 -24.54 -16.59
N GLU A 76 -21.75 -24.05 -16.88
CA GLU A 76 -20.93 -23.28 -15.93
C GLU A 76 -21.66 -22.01 -15.47
N GLU A 77 -22.34 -21.30 -16.36
CA GLU A 77 -23.13 -20.10 -16.01
C GLU A 77 -24.34 -20.40 -15.12
N GLU A 78 -24.99 -21.54 -15.32
CA GLU A 78 -26.09 -22.08 -14.51
C GLU A 78 -25.59 -22.53 -13.15
N GLU A 79 -24.47 -23.25 -13.07
CA GLU A 79 -23.82 -23.64 -11.81
C GLU A 79 -23.35 -22.40 -11.04
N LEU A 80 -22.80 -21.37 -11.70
CA LEU A 80 -22.45 -20.09 -11.10
C LEU A 80 -23.69 -19.29 -10.65
N ARG A 81 -24.83 -19.42 -11.36
CA ARG A 81 -26.12 -18.86 -10.94
C ARG A 81 -26.65 -19.59 -9.71
N GLN A 82 -26.54 -20.91 -9.66
CA GLN A 82 -26.96 -21.74 -8.53
C GLN A 82 -26.07 -21.51 -7.30
N GLN A 83 -24.75 -21.33 -7.46
CA GLN A 83 -23.85 -20.93 -6.39
C GLN A 83 -24.17 -19.53 -5.84
N ARG A 84 -24.55 -18.58 -6.71
CA ARG A 84 -25.05 -17.25 -6.30
C ARG A 84 -26.41 -17.31 -5.59
N MET A 85 -27.17 -18.38 -5.82
CA MET A 85 -28.47 -18.68 -5.21
C MET A 85 -28.36 -19.58 -3.97
N LYS A 86 -27.15 -19.92 -3.48
CA LYS A 86 -27.00 -20.44 -2.11
C LYS A 86 -27.69 -19.45 -1.16
N PRO A 87 -28.52 -19.91 -0.20
CA PRO A 87 -29.34 -19.04 0.61
C PRO A 87 -28.45 -18.02 1.30
N ARG A 88 -28.52 -16.76 0.85
CA ARG A 88 -27.86 -15.65 1.52
C ARG A 88 -28.51 -15.55 2.89
N ARG A 89 -27.78 -15.85 3.97
CA ARG A 89 -28.22 -15.45 5.32
C ARG A 89 -28.55 -13.96 5.26
N ASN A 90 -29.69 -13.58 5.81
CA ASN A 90 -30.08 -12.18 5.93
C ASN A 90 -28.94 -11.44 6.65
N ALA A 91 -28.40 -10.38 6.05
CA ALA A 91 -27.27 -9.63 6.61
C ALA A 91 -27.55 -9.10 8.03
N GLY A 92 -28.82 -8.95 8.41
CA GLY A 92 -29.25 -8.56 9.75
C GLY A 92 -29.55 -9.71 10.72
N ALA A 93 -29.35 -10.97 10.34
CA ALA A 93 -29.68 -12.12 11.21
C ALA A 93 -28.86 -12.15 12.51
N ASN A 94 -27.71 -11.49 12.53
CA ASN A 94 -26.78 -11.48 13.66
C ASN A 94 -26.81 -10.16 14.44
N ASP A 95 -27.58 -9.16 14.01
CA ASP A 95 -27.52 -7.80 14.59
C ASP A 95 -27.84 -7.80 16.08
N ASP A 96 -28.77 -8.67 16.51
CA ASP A 96 -29.22 -8.81 17.90
C ASP A 96 -28.65 -10.07 18.59
N VAL A 97 -27.72 -10.78 17.95
CA VAL A 97 -27.16 -12.04 18.46
C VAL A 97 -25.77 -11.78 19.04
N ASN A 98 -25.48 -12.23 20.27
CA ASN A 98 -24.14 -12.09 20.86
C ASN A 98 -23.07 -12.78 20.00
N PRO A 99 -21.88 -12.16 19.85
CA PRO A 99 -20.83 -12.74 19.04
C PRO A 99 -20.26 -13.98 19.75
N PRO A 100 -19.80 -14.99 18.99
CA PRO A 100 -19.28 -16.22 19.57
C PRO A 100 -17.98 -16.03 20.37
N GLU A 101 -17.20 -15.00 20.03
CA GLU A 101 -15.89 -14.72 20.62
C GLU A 101 -15.70 -13.21 20.77
N ASN A 102 -14.86 -12.78 21.71
CA ASN A 102 -14.51 -11.36 21.84
C ASN A 102 -13.52 -10.94 20.74
N PHE A 103 -13.83 -9.84 20.03
CA PHE A 103 -13.02 -9.34 18.93
C PHE A 103 -11.58 -8.95 19.32
N ARG A 104 -11.32 -8.65 20.60
CA ARG A 104 -9.98 -8.34 21.10
C ARG A 104 -9.03 -9.54 21.08
N TYR A 105 -9.54 -10.75 21.03
CA TYR A 105 -8.71 -11.96 20.90
C TYR A 105 -8.53 -12.41 19.45
N LEU A 106 -9.34 -11.89 18.51
CA LEU A 106 -9.23 -12.21 17.09
C LEU A 106 -7.90 -11.72 16.50
N SER A 107 -7.28 -12.56 15.68
CA SER A 107 -6.08 -12.18 14.93
C SER A 107 -6.42 -11.15 13.86
N ILE A 108 -5.58 -10.11 13.76
CA ILE A 108 -5.63 -9.10 12.69
C ILE A 108 -5.07 -9.68 11.39
N VAL A 109 -4.02 -10.49 11.51
CA VAL A 109 -3.46 -11.25 10.39
C VAL A 109 -4.39 -12.44 10.13
N PRO A 110 -4.70 -12.76 8.86
CA PRO A 110 -5.52 -13.92 8.53
C PRO A 110 -4.92 -15.20 9.14
N THR A 111 -5.78 -16.08 9.65
CA THR A 111 -5.37 -17.41 10.09
C THR A 111 -5.65 -18.46 9.00
N GLN A 112 -5.07 -19.64 9.14
CA GLN A 112 -5.35 -20.77 8.25
C GLN A 112 -6.86 -21.11 8.20
N ALA A 113 -7.53 -21.08 9.36
CA ALA A 113 -8.96 -21.31 9.46
C ALA A 113 -9.78 -20.20 8.76
N ASP A 114 -9.36 -18.94 8.86
CA ASP A 114 -10.03 -17.84 8.15
C ASP A 114 -10.03 -18.08 6.63
N ILE A 115 -8.96 -18.66 6.07
CA ILE A 115 -8.82 -18.86 4.62
C ILE A 115 -9.47 -20.18 4.15
N LEU A 116 -9.23 -21.29 4.85
CA LEU A 116 -9.59 -22.64 4.37
C LEU A 116 -10.95 -23.16 4.85
N SER A 117 -11.47 -22.68 5.99
CA SER A 117 -12.67 -23.29 6.61
C SER A 117 -13.92 -23.23 5.71
N GLY A 118 -13.97 -22.28 4.77
CA GLY A 118 -15.16 -22.02 3.95
C GLY A 118 -16.36 -21.49 4.75
N GLU A 119 -16.23 -21.35 6.07
CA GLU A 119 -17.24 -20.80 6.95
C GLU A 119 -17.32 -19.28 6.79
N ARG A 120 -18.54 -18.75 6.83
CA ARG A 120 -18.74 -17.30 6.79
C ARG A 120 -18.52 -16.73 8.19
N PRO A 121 -17.78 -15.61 8.30
CA PRO A 121 -17.51 -15.03 9.61
C PRO A 121 -18.79 -14.43 10.20
N PHE A 122 -18.81 -14.32 11.52
CA PHE A 122 -19.85 -13.59 12.23
C PHE A 122 -19.70 -12.10 11.94
N LEU A 123 -20.70 -11.51 11.26
CA LEU A 123 -20.78 -10.09 10.92
C LEU A 123 -22.14 -9.53 11.33
N ARG A 124 -22.14 -8.27 11.74
CA ARG A 124 -23.33 -7.44 12.02
C ARG A 124 -23.31 -6.23 11.11
N ARG A 125 -24.47 -5.66 10.82
CA ARG A 125 -24.55 -4.44 10.01
C ARG A 125 -24.09 -3.22 10.82
N ASN A 126 -23.48 -2.26 10.15
CA ASN A 126 -23.28 -0.93 10.70
C ASN A 126 -24.67 -0.30 10.92
N LYS A 127 -25.04 -0.06 12.19
CA LYS A 127 -26.34 0.52 12.56
C LYS A 127 -26.35 1.97 12.07
N ILE A 128 -27.20 2.25 11.07
CA ILE A 128 -27.37 3.61 10.54
C ILE A 128 -28.36 4.39 11.41
N ASP A 129 -29.44 3.74 11.85
CA ASP A 129 -30.55 4.36 12.56
C ASP A 129 -30.61 3.83 14.01
N GLY A 130 -30.64 4.74 14.97
CA GLY A 130 -30.69 4.45 16.39
C GLY A 130 -29.31 4.33 17.04
N SER A 131 -29.32 4.03 18.34
CA SER A 131 -28.12 3.84 19.15
C SER A 131 -27.57 2.42 19.05
N TYR A 132 -26.28 2.30 19.37
CA TYR A 132 -25.69 1.01 19.75
C TYR A 132 -26.08 0.66 21.18
N ASP A 133 -25.94 -0.61 21.56
CA ASP A 133 -26.35 -1.06 22.90
C ASP A 133 -25.35 -0.57 23.96
N ASP A 134 -24.06 -0.61 23.62
CA ASP A 134 -22.97 -0.05 24.39
C ASP A 134 -21.75 0.22 23.47
N ALA A 135 -20.69 0.79 24.04
CA ALA A 135 -19.45 1.06 23.31
C ALA A 135 -18.71 -0.23 22.87
N GLU A 136 -18.93 -1.35 23.54
CA GLU A 136 -18.29 -2.63 23.21
C GLU A 136 -18.93 -3.23 21.94
N HIS A 137 -20.25 -3.20 21.83
CA HIS A 137 -21.01 -3.52 20.64
C HIS A 137 -20.55 -2.65 19.47
N TYR A 138 -20.48 -1.33 19.67
CA TYR A 138 -20.01 -0.41 18.63
C TYR A 138 -18.62 -0.80 18.10
N LEU A 139 -17.65 -1.03 18.99
CA LEU A 139 -16.28 -1.39 18.61
C LEU A 139 -16.20 -2.76 17.91
N ASP A 140 -17.00 -3.74 18.34
CA ASP A 140 -17.08 -5.08 17.72
C ASP A 140 -17.55 -5.00 16.26
N VAL A 141 -18.62 -4.24 16.00
CA VAL A 141 -19.17 -4.03 14.65
C VAL A 141 -18.13 -3.40 13.74
N GLN A 142 -17.52 -2.29 14.18
CA GLN A 142 -16.51 -1.58 13.41
C GLN A 142 -15.28 -2.46 13.14
N PHE A 143 -14.82 -3.23 14.13
CA PHE A 143 -13.68 -4.12 13.98
C PHE A 143 -13.95 -5.27 13.00
N ARG A 144 -15.08 -5.98 13.15
CA ARG A 144 -15.39 -7.17 12.32
C ARG A 144 -15.65 -6.80 10.87
N LEU A 145 -16.37 -5.70 10.61
CA LEU A 145 -16.61 -5.24 9.25
C LEU A 145 -15.32 -4.81 8.56
N LEU A 146 -14.47 -4.03 9.24
CA LEU A 146 -13.19 -3.60 8.69
C LEU A 146 -12.24 -4.79 8.46
N ARG A 147 -12.23 -5.77 9.39
CA ARG A 147 -11.46 -7.01 9.27
C ARG A 147 -11.90 -7.81 8.03
N GLU A 148 -13.20 -7.95 7.82
CA GLU A 148 -13.74 -8.69 6.68
C GLU A 148 -13.48 -7.99 5.34
N ASP A 149 -13.54 -6.65 5.31
CA ASP A 149 -13.25 -5.87 4.09
C ASP A 149 -11.84 -6.15 3.57
N PHE A 150 -10.89 -6.36 4.48
CA PHE A 150 -9.54 -6.77 4.17
C PHE A 150 -9.38 -8.27 3.85
N MET A 151 -10.01 -9.15 4.63
CA MET A 151 -9.75 -10.60 4.54
C MET A 151 -10.45 -11.28 3.38
N ARG A 152 -11.64 -10.80 3.00
CA ARG A 152 -12.49 -11.48 2.02
C ARG A 152 -11.85 -11.55 0.63
N PRO A 153 -11.24 -10.48 0.06
CA PRO A 153 -10.54 -10.56 -1.21
C PRO A 153 -9.42 -11.62 -1.21
N LEU A 154 -8.63 -11.67 -0.14
CA LEU A 154 -7.56 -12.66 0.00
C LEU A 154 -8.12 -14.10 0.07
N ARG A 155 -9.13 -14.33 0.91
CA ARG A 155 -9.77 -15.64 1.07
C ARG A 155 -10.41 -16.14 -0.23
N GLU A 156 -11.23 -15.30 -0.88
CA GLU A 156 -11.87 -15.66 -2.15
C GLU A 156 -10.84 -15.82 -3.27
N GLY A 157 -9.80 -15.00 -3.28
CA GLY A 157 -8.71 -15.09 -4.25
C GLY A 157 -7.94 -16.40 -4.14
N ILE A 158 -7.57 -16.81 -2.92
CA ILE A 158 -6.88 -18.10 -2.67
C ILE A 158 -7.81 -19.27 -3.01
N ALA A 159 -9.08 -19.24 -2.59
CA ALA A 159 -10.03 -20.30 -2.93
C ALA A 159 -10.17 -20.49 -4.46
N LYS A 160 -10.35 -19.39 -5.20
CA LYS A 160 -10.39 -19.41 -6.69
C LYS A 160 -9.06 -19.89 -7.30
N PHE A 161 -7.93 -19.58 -6.67
CA PHE A 161 -6.64 -20.08 -7.12
C PHE A 161 -6.54 -21.59 -6.94
N LEU A 162 -6.89 -22.12 -5.76
CA LEU A 162 -6.89 -23.55 -5.45
C LEU A 162 -7.81 -24.35 -6.39
N GLU A 163 -9.01 -23.85 -6.68
CA GLU A 163 -9.94 -24.47 -7.66
C GLU A 163 -9.32 -24.58 -9.07
N ARG A 164 -8.38 -23.71 -9.42
CA ARG A 164 -7.75 -23.66 -10.74
C ARG A 164 -6.42 -24.40 -10.83
N ILE A 165 -5.86 -24.88 -9.71
CA ILE A 165 -4.64 -25.71 -9.71
C ILE A 165 -4.97 -27.04 -10.40
N GLY A 166 -4.71 -27.12 -11.70
CA GLY A 166 -5.03 -28.27 -12.56
C GLY A 166 -5.61 -27.90 -13.93
N SER A 167 -6.10 -26.67 -14.10
CA SER A 167 -6.60 -26.15 -15.39
C SER A 167 -5.51 -25.35 -16.12
N SER A 168 -5.28 -25.63 -17.40
CA SER A 168 -4.19 -25.07 -18.24
C SER A 168 -4.30 -23.58 -18.58
N LYS A 169 -5.32 -22.86 -18.07
CA LYS A 169 -5.50 -21.41 -18.26
C LYS A 169 -5.49 -20.67 -16.92
N ILE A 170 -4.33 -20.13 -16.54
CA ILE A 170 -4.21 -19.13 -15.47
C ILE A 170 -4.65 -17.79 -16.06
N GLY A 171 -5.96 -17.54 -16.14
CA GLY A 171 -6.47 -16.18 -16.33
C GLY A 171 -6.13 -15.31 -15.12
N ALA A 172 -5.99 -13.99 -15.31
CA ALA A 172 -5.73 -13.05 -14.23
C ALA A 172 -6.76 -13.21 -13.09
N LEU A 173 -6.27 -13.42 -11.87
CA LEU A 173 -7.08 -13.38 -10.66
C LEU A 173 -7.20 -11.92 -10.26
N GLN A 174 -8.43 -11.40 -10.15
CA GLN A 174 -8.67 -9.99 -9.83
C GLN A 174 -8.29 -9.65 -8.38
N ASP A 175 -8.44 -10.61 -7.46
CA ASP A 175 -8.36 -10.34 -6.03
C ASP A 175 -6.96 -10.61 -5.42
N ILE A 176 -6.09 -11.35 -6.13
CA ILE A 176 -4.76 -11.73 -5.65
C ILE A 176 -3.72 -11.78 -6.77
N ARG A 177 -2.45 -11.61 -6.40
CA ARG A 177 -1.30 -11.73 -7.32
C ARG A 177 -0.43 -12.90 -6.91
N VAL A 178 -0.11 -13.76 -7.86
CA VAL A 178 0.60 -15.02 -7.60
C VAL A 178 2.02 -14.97 -8.16
N TYR A 179 2.98 -15.42 -7.35
CA TYR A 179 4.39 -15.52 -7.68
C TYR A 179 4.85 -16.96 -7.44
N LYS A 180 5.58 -17.50 -8.42
CA LYS A 180 6.07 -18.89 -8.42
C LYS A 180 7.57 -18.95 -8.15
N ASP A 181 8.01 -20.15 -7.79
CA ASP A 181 9.42 -20.48 -7.55
C ASP A 181 10.10 -19.55 -6.54
N VAL A 182 9.39 -19.22 -5.45
CA VAL A 182 9.90 -18.31 -4.43
C VAL A 182 10.87 -19.05 -3.53
N ARG A 183 12.08 -18.51 -3.37
CA ARG A 183 13.14 -19.05 -2.52
C ARG A 183 13.60 -18.00 -1.52
N LEU A 184 13.76 -18.41 -0.27
CA LEU A 184 14.36 -17.62 0.78
C LEU A 184 15.88 -17.64 0.64
N LEU A 185 16.51 -16.46 0.67
CA LEU A 185 17.96 -16.36 0.53
C LEU A 185 18.62 -16.28 1.91
N TYR A 186 18.62 -15.10 2.53
CA TYR A 186 19.29 -14.85 3.80
C TYR A 186 18.65 -13.68 4.54
N PRO A 187 18.81 -13.62 5.88
CA PRO A 187 18.35 -12.48 6.66
C PRO A 187 19.23 -11.24 6.47
N VAL A 188 18.61 -10.05 6.55
CA VAL A 188 19.22 -8.72 6.42
C VAL A 188 18.79 -7.88 7.62
N CYS A 189 19.76 -7.45 8.41
CA CYS A 189 19.55 -6.65 9.61
C CYS A 189 19.23 -5.19 9.24
N THR A 190 18.19 -4.59 9.84
CA THR A 190 17.91 -3.15 9.70
C THR A 190 17.45 -2.50 10.99
N SER A 191 17.48 -1.18 11.07
CA SER A 191 17.02 -0.44 12.26
C SER A 191 15.53 -0.65 12.58
N ASN A 192 14.76 -1.19 11.63
CA ASN A 192 13.34 -1.50 11.74
C ASN A 192 13.03 -3.00 11.93
N GLY A 193 14.06 -3.83 12.12
CA GLY A 193 13.92 -5.26 12.37
C GLY A 193 14.64 -6.14 11.35
N LEU A 194 14.48 -7.45 11.50
CA LEU A 194 15.07 -8.45 10.63
C LEU A 194 14.24 -8.58 9.35
N ARG A 195 14.90 -8.44 8.20
CA ARG A 195 14.30 -8.68 6.88
C ARG A 195 14.84 -9.97 6.30
N TYR A 196 14.15 -10.54 5.34
CA TYR A 196 14.61 -11.68 4.56
C TYR A 196 14.57 -11.32 3.09
N LYS A 197 15.67 -11.55 2.39
CA LYS A 197 15.69 -11.37 0.94
C LYS A 197 15.12 -12.62 0.29
N ILE A 198 14.12 -12.46 -0.58
CA ILE A 198 13.53 -13.57 -1.35
C ILE A 198 13.78 -13.37 -2.85
N LYS A 199 13.81 -14.48 -3.57
CA LYS A 199 13.90 -14.52 -5.03
C LYS A 199 12.71 -15.28 -5.60
N PHE A 200 12.06 -14.72 -6.62
CA PHE A 200 10.91 -15.32 -7.30
C PHE A 200 11.12 -15.35 -8.82
N ASP A 201 10.35 -16.17 -9.53
CA ASP A 201 10.40 -16.20 -10.99
C ASP A 201 9.77 -14.93 -11.60
N ASN A 202 10.58 -14.20 -12.36
CA ASN A 202 10.19 -12.96 -13.04
C ASN A 202 9.98 -13.14 -14.56
N THR A 203 10.02 -14.37 -15.10
CA THR A 203 9.90 -14.62 -16.56
C THR A 203 8.61 -14.03 -17.15
N LYS A 204 7.47 -14.20 -16.47
CA LYS A 204 6.14 -13.73 -16.91
C LYS A 204 5.86 -12.26 -16.60
N LEU A 205 6.75 -11.59 -15.87
CA LEU A 205 6.53 -10.26 -15.31
C LEU A 205 7.50 -9.22 -15.90
N ARG A 206 8.24 -9.57 -16.98
CA ARG A 206 9.23 -8.71 -17.65
C ARG A 206 8.64 -7.45 -18.28
N HIS A 207 7.38 -7.49 -18.72
CA HIS A 207 6.69 -6.36 -19.35
C HIS A 207 6.10 -5.36 -18.35
N ILE A 208 6.17 -5.65 -17.05
CA ILE A 208 5.59 -4.80 -16.01
C ILE A 208 6.49 -3.59 -15.79
N ARG A 209 5.89 -2.39 -15.93
CA ARG A 209 6.52 -1.14 -15.48
C ARG A 209 6.45 -1.04 -13.97
N TRP A 210 7.46 -1.57 -13.30
CA TRP A 210 7.51 -1.63 -11.84
C TRP A 210 7.31 -0.25 -11.19
N GLU A 211 7.86 0.84 -11.73
CA GLU A 211 7.72 2.20 -11.19
C GLU A 211 6.28 2.62 -10.85
N ASN A 212 5.32 2.24 -11.70
CA ASN A 212 3.90 2.61 -11.54
C ASN A 212 3.04 1.45 -11.02
N SER A 213 3.64 0.28 -10.81
CA SER A 213 2.90 -0.91 -10.38
C SER A 213 2.68 -0.91 -8.88
N LYS A 214 1.46 -1.22 -8.44
CA LYS A 214 1.13 -1.49 -7.03
C LYS A 214 1.59 -2.86 -6.54
N ARG A 215 2.29 -3.64 -7.36
CA ARG A 215 2.80 -4.97 -7.03
C ARG A 215 3.98 -4.88 -6.06
N LEU A 216 3.91 -5.66 -4.99
CA LEU A 216 4.94 -5.77 -3.97
C LEU A 216 5.37 -4.40 -3.43
N ILE A 217 4.40 -3.51 -3.19
CA ILE A 217 4.65 -2.22 -2.53
C ILE A 217 4.95 -2.43 -1.05
N PHE A 218 5.72 -1.52 -0.45
CA PHE A 218 6.04 -1.55 0.97
C PHE A 218 4.78 -1.69 1.84
N GLY A 219 4.73 -2.70 2.71
CA GLY A 219 3.58 -2.97 3.58
C GLY A 219 2.48 -3.86 2.97
N SER A 220 2.59 -4.29 1.70
CA SER A 220 1.70 -5.30 1.13
C SER A 220 1.77 -6.61 1.93
N LEU A 221 0.61 -7.19 2.27
CA LEU A 221 0.56 -8.53 2.87
C LEU A 221 0.78 -9.59 1.80
N MET A 222 1.68 -10.52 2.11
CA MET A 222 1.96 -11.70 1.33
C MET A 222 1.80 -12.95 2.18
N CYS A 223 1.44 -14.02 1.50
CA CYS A 223 1.28 -15.34 2.06
C CYS A 223 2.19 -16.31 1.31
N LEU A 224 3.04 -17.03 2.03
CA LEU A 224 3.91 -18.07 1.50
C LEU A 224 3.38 -19.44 1.92
N SER A 225 3.42 -20.40 1.00
CA SER A 225 3.09 -21.80 1.28
C SER A 225 4.03 -22.73 0.50
N LYS A 226 4.35 -23.88 1.09
CA LYS A 226 5.17 -24.95 0.48
C LYS A 226 4.37 -26.20 0.09
N ASP A 227 3.13 -26.27 0.50
CA ASP A 227 2.26 -27.45 0.48
C ASP A 227 0.89 -27.12 -0.13
N ASN A 228 0.88 -26.39 -1.26
CA ASN A 228 -0.34 -26.00 -1.96
C ASN A 228 -1.38 -25.30 -1.07
N PHE A 229 -0.91 -24.44 -0.15
CA PHE A 229 -1.72 -23.67 0.79
C PHE A 229 -2.44 -24.50 1.86
N ASP A 230 -1.95 -25.71 2.15
CA ASP A 230 -2.32 -26.42 3.38
C ASP A 230 -1.78 -25.67 4.60
N SER A 231 -0.54 -25.17 4.56
CA SER A 231 0.04 -24.29 5.59
C SER A 231 0.41 -22.92 5.03
N PHE A 232 0.29 -21.90 5.89
CA PHE A 232 0.52 -20.51 5.53
C PHE A 232 1.57 -19.87 6.43
N VAL A 233 2.42 -19.04 5.81
CA VAL A 233 3.32 -18.11 6.49
C VAL A 233 3.05 -16.71 5.97
N PHE A 234 2.81 -15.76 6.88
CA PHE A 234 2.50 -14.38 6.50
C PHE A 234 3.71 -13.46 6.65
N ALA A 235 3.93 -12.66 5.62
CA ALA A 235 4.99 -11.66 5.58
C ALA A 235 4.49 -10.37 4.93
N THR A 236 5.10 -9.26 5.29
CA THR A 236 4.89 -7.97 4.62
C THR A 236 6.09 -7.62 3.76
N VAL A 237 5.89 -6.92 2.64
CA VAL A 237 7.00 -6.37 1.87
C VAL A 237 7.72 -5.32 2.70
N ALA A 238 9.00 -5.54 2.96
CA ALA A 238 9.81 -4.69 3.83
C ALA A 238 10.58 -3.63 3.04
N ASN A 239 11.05 -3.95 1.84
CA ASN A 239 11.70 -2.99 0.95
C ASN A 239 11.58 -3.43 -0.50
N ARG A 240 11.32 -2.44 -1.35
CA ARG A 240 11.15 -2.60 -2.79
C ARG A 240 12.15 -1.72 -3.51
N GLU A 241 13.26 -2.32 -3.95
CA GLU A 241 14.25 -1.65 -4.77
C GLU A 241 14.01 -1.95 -6.26
N LEU A 242 13.96 -0.92 -7.11
CA LEU A 242 13.57 -1.05 -8.52
C LEU A 242 14.52 -1.97 -9.31
N LEU A 243 15.83 -1.89 -9.06
CA LEU A 243 16.82 -2.73 -9.73
C LEU A 243 16.75 -4.20 -9.28
N GLU A 244 16.43 -4.44 -8.01
CA GLU A 244 16.32 -5.79 -7.45
C GLU A 244 15.03 -6.48 -7.88
N ILE A 245 13.89 -5.77 -7.88
CA ILE A 245 12.59 -6.35 -8.26
C ILE A 245 12.55 -6.70 -9.75
N GLN A 246 13.22 -5.92 -10.61
CA GLN A 246 13.44 -6.26 -12.02
C GLN A 246 14.26 -7.56 -12.19
N ARG A 247 15.08 -7.92 -11.20
CA ARG A 247 15.81 -9.19 -11.15
C ARG A 247 15.05 -10.29 -10.41
N GLY A 248 13.79 -10.05 -10.03
CA GLY A 248 12.95 -10.99 -9.29
C GLY A 248 13.33 -11.12 -7.82
N THR A 249 13.86 -10.06 -7.19
CA THR A 249 14.31 -10.06 -5.78
C THR A 249 13.59 -8.97 -4.99
N VAL A 250 13.15 -9.29 -3.77
CA VAL A 250 12.49 -8.33 -2.87
C VAL A 250 12.80 -8.67 -1.41
N ASP A 251 12.82 -7.66 -0.55
CA ASP A 251 13.00 -7.87 0.89
C ASP A 251 11.63 -7.95 1.58
N ILE A 252 11.43 -8.97 2.40
CA ILE A 252 10.21 -9.22 3.16
C ILE A 252 10.50 -9.21 4.66
N GLN A 253 9.47 -9.01 5.48
CA GLN A 253 9.54 -9.10 6.92
C GLN A 253 8.38 -9.97 7.40
N PHE A 254 8.69 -11.03 8.13
CA PHE A 254 7.67 -11.91 8.70
C PHE A 254 6.92 -11.22 9.84
N ILE A 255 5.63 -11.50 9.96
CA ILE A 255 4.80 -10.85 10.98
C ILE A 255 4.98 -11.52 12.34
N GLN A 256 5.06 -12.86 12.37
CA GLN A 256 5.33 -13.62 13.60
C GLN A 256 6.74 -14.22 13.55
N LEU A 257 7.45 -14.10 14.67
CA LEU A 257 8.82 -14.59 14.82
C LEU A 257 8.92 -16.11 14.77
N SER A 258 7.86 -16.80 15.22
CA SER A 258 7.72 -18.25 15.13
C SER A 258 7.68 -18.74 13.69
N ASP A 259 7.25 -17.92 12.75
CA ASP A 259 7.12 -18.33 11.35
C ASP A 259 8.49 -18.49 10.68
N ASN A 260 9.50 -17.72 11.12
CA ASN A 260 10.87 -17.84 10.63
C ASN A 260 11.48 -19.21 10.92
N VAL A 261 11.08 -19.84 12.04
CA VAL A 261 11.63 -21.12 12.50
C VAL A 261 11.16 -22.28 11.62
N ARG A 262 10.07 -22.10 10.85
CA ARG A 262 9.45 -23.16 10.02
C ARG A 262 9.97 -23.20 8.57
N LEU A 263 10.85 -22.27 8.18
CA LEU A 263 11.22 -22.07 6.78
C LEU A 263 12.63 -22.60 6.48
N GLU A 264 12.72 -23.53 5.53
CA GLU A 264 14.00 -24.02 5.01
C GLU A 264 14.37 -23.30 3.70
N GLU A 265 15.63 -22.84 3.59
CA GLU A 265 16.17 -22.12 2.41
C GLU A 265 16.24 -22.97 1.12
N GLY A 266 16.06 -24.29 1.23
CA GLY A 266 16.01 -25.21 0.09
C GLY A 266 14.59 -25.46 -0.44
N ASP A 267 13.58 -24.98 0.29
CA ASP A 267 12.18 -25.15 -0.10
C ASP A 267 11.78 -24.12 -1.15
N VAL A 268 10.91 -24.55 -2.04
CA VAL A 268 10.31 -23.70 -3.06
C VAL A 268 8.91 -23.37 -2.61
N TYR A 269 8.64 -22.09 -2.44
CA TYR A 269 7.37 -21.57 -1.98
C TYR A 269 6.55 -21.01 -3.14
N GLN A 270 5.23 -21.14 -3.01
CA GLN A 270 4.28 -20.34 -3.76
C GLN A 270 3.92 -19.12 -2.91
N MET A 271 3.97 -17.94 -3.52
CA MET A 271 3.69 -16.68 -2.83
C MET A 271 2.47 -16.01 -3.44
N VAL A 272 1.55 -15.56 -2.59
CA VAL A 272 0.35 -14.82 -2.96
C VAL A 272 0.37 -13.46 -2.27
N GLU A 273 0.25 -12.38 -3.03
CA GLU A 273 0.07 -11.01 -2.54
C GLU A 273 -1.41 -10.63 -2.57
N SER A 274 -1.90 -10.00 -1.50
CA SER A 274 -3.22 -9.37 -1.46
C SER A 274 -3.22 -8.09 -2.29
N THR A 275 -4.29 -7.81 -3.05
CA THR A 275 -4.45 -6.50 -3.73
C THR A 275 -4.77 -5.38 -2.73
N VAL A 276 -5.26 -5.71 -1.54
CA VAL A 276 -5.62 -4.77 -0.49
C VAL A 276 -4.39 -4.33 0.31
N TYR A 277 -4.26 -3.02 0.54
CA TYR A 277 -3.12 -2.46 1.27
C TYR A 277 -3.22 -2.70 2.78
N PHE A 278 -2.52 -3.73 3.28
CA PHE A 278 -2.64 -4.21 4.65
C PHE A 278 -2.24 -3.20 5.74
N GLU A 279 -1.18 -2.42 5.55
CA GLU A 279 -0.64 -1.57 6.61
C GLU A 279 -1.65 -0.49 7.07
N ALA A 280 -2.47 0.03 6.15
CA ALA A 280 -3.56 0.95 6.47
C ALA A 280 -4.61 0.31 7.40
N TYR A 281 -5.03 -0.92 7.12
CA TYR A 281 -6.01 -1.66 7.94
C TYR A 281 -5.42 -2.09 9.27
N ARG A 282 -4.16 -2.56 9.26
CA ARG A 282 -3.47 -3.09 10.45
C ARG A 282 -3.50 -2.10 11.60
N HIS A 283 -3.08 -0.86 11.37
CA HIS A 283 -3.00 0.14 12.44
C HIS A 283 -4.38 0.52 12.99
N VAL A 284 -5.40 0.60 12.13
CA VAL A 284 -6.78 0.89 12.55
C VAL A 284 -7.35 -0.28 13.36
N LEU A 285 -7.17 -1.52 12.90
CA LEU A 285 -7.61 -2.72 13.62
C LEU A 285 -6.89 -2.88 14.96
N GLU A 286 -5.58 -2.66 15.02
CA GLU A 286 -4.81 -2.64 16.28
C GLU A 286 -5.32 -1.53 17.21
N GLY A 287 -5.65 -0.36 16.66
CA GLY A 287 -6.24 0.77 17.37
C GLY A 287 -7.58 0.41 18.02
N LEU A 288 -8.51 -0.15 17.24
CA LEU A 288 -9.84 -0.57 17.72
C LEU A 288 -9.74 -1.60 18.84
N LYS A 289 -8.83 -2.59 18.73
CA LYS A 289 -8.62 -3.59 19.80
C LYS A 289 -8.14 -2.97 21.11
N LYS A 290 -7.32 -1.91 21.03
CA LYS A 290 -6.74 -1.24 22.21
C LYS A 290 -7.72 -0.30 22.92
N VAL A 291 -8.76 0.19 22.24
CA VAL A 291 -9.76 1.09 22.86
C VAL A 291 -10.60 0.31 23.86
N LYS A 292 -10.60 0.79 25.11
CA LYS A 292 -11.54 0.30 26.13
C LYS A 292 -12.87 1.04 26.02
N PRO A 293 -14.00 0.40 26.39
CA PRO A 293 -15.32 1.04 26.35
C PRO A 293 -15.37 2.36 27.11
N GLU A 294 -14.78 2.42 28.31
CA GLU A 294 -14.73 3.61 29.18
C GLU A 294 -13.89 4.76 28.60
N GLU A 295 -12.95 4.44 27.72
CA GLU A 295 -11.97 5.38 27.17
C GLU A 295 -12.42 5.98 25.82
N LEU A 296 -13.52 5.49 25.24
CA LEU A 296 -14.09 6.05 24.02
C LEU A 296 -14.61 7.47 24.32
N PRO A 297 -14.10 8.54 23.67
CA PRO A 297 -14.59 9.89 23.90
C PRO A 297 -15.95 10.09 23.22
N LEU A 298 -16.75 11.03 23.74
CA LEU A 298 -18.01 11.49 23.10
C LEU A 298 -19.04 10.36 22.85
N GLN A 299 -19.09 9.36 23.74
CA GLN A 299 -19.97 8.18 23.60
C GLN A 299 -21.45 8.54 23.52
N ASN A 300 -21.87 9.57 24.25
CA ASN A 300 -23.23 10.11 24.22
C ASN A 300 -23.71 10.38 22.78
N TYR A 301 -22.82 10.85 21.91
CA TYR A 301 -23.16 11.17 20.53
C TYR A 301 -22.85 10.01 19.58
N ILE A 302 -21.66 9.42 19.68
CA ILE A 302 -21.20 8.36 18.77
C ILE A 302 -22.00 7.07 18.98
N VAL A 303 -22.21 6.64 20.23
CA VAL A 303 -22.83 5.36 20.59
C VAL A 303 -24.32 5.55 20.86
N ASN A 304 -24.67 6.51 21.73
CA ASN A 304 -26.05 6.69 22.21
C ASN A 304 -26.91 7.57 21.29
N CYS A 305 -26.31 8.24 20.30
CA CYS A 305 -27.00 9.12 19.35
C CYS A 305 -27.83 10.23 20.04
N GLU A 306 -27.33 10.78 21.14
CA GLU A 306 -27.95 11.92 21.83
C GLU A 306 -27.96 13.15 20.90
N LYS A 307 -29.11 13.82 20.83
CA LYS A 307 -29.34 14.95 19.91
C LYS A 307 -28.94 16.29 20.52
N GLU A 308 -29.04 16.41 21.83
CA GLU A 308 -28.73 17.63 22.56
C GLU A 308 -27.23 17.69 22.87
N VAL A 309 -26.47 18.41 22.04
CA VAL A 309 -25.03 18.54 22.25
C VAL A 309 -24.72 19.63 23.27
N GLU A 310 -23.95 19.23 24.28
CA GLU A 310 -23.46 20.12 25.32
C GLU A 310 -22.29 21.00 24.83
N PRO A 311 -22.00 22.12 25.50
CA PRO A 311 -20.78 22.86 25.24
C PRO A 311 -19.52 22.09 25.64
N PRO A 312 -18.36 22.33 24.98
CA PRO A 312 -17.10 21.69 25.34
C PRO A 312 -16.79 21.78 26.83
N ALA A 313 -16.27 20.71 27.43
CA ALA A 313 -16.00 20.63 28.86
C ALA A 313 -15.14 21.79 29.40
N TYR A 314 -14.21 22.31 28.60
CA TYR A 314 -13.38 23.46 28.96
C TYR A 314 -14.14 24.80 29.02
N LEU A 315 -15.35 24.88 28.47
CA LEU A 315 -16.28 26.01 28.64
C LEU A 315 -17.22 25.82 29.85
N ARG A 316 -17.51 24.57 30.23
CA ARG A 316 -18.43 24.23 31.34
C ARG A 316 -17.76 24.26 32.71
N ASN A 317 -16.57 23.68 32.85
CA ASN A 317 -15.97 23.34 34.14
C ASN A 317 -15.19 24.48 34.83
N ARG A 318 -15.49 25.76 34.55
CA ARG A 318 -14.85 26.90 35.23
C ARG A 318 -15.73 27.44 36.35
N SER A 319 -15.22 27.38 37.58
CA SER A 319 -16.01 27.56 38.80
C SER A 319 -16.57 28.97 39.02
N GLN A 320 -16.03 30.05 38.42
CA GLN A 320 -16.47 31.43 38.72
C GLN A 320 -16.32 32.47 37.58
N GLU A 321 -15.69 32.15 36.44
CA GLU A 321 -15.52 33.11 35.32
C GLU A 321 -16.07 32.57 34.00
N GLN A 322 -16.92 33.36 33.34
CA GLN A 322 -17.41 33.08 32.00
C GLN A 322 -16.25 33.12 31.01
N VAL A 323 -16.00 32.01 30.30
CA VAL A 323 -14.89 31.91 29.34
C VAL A 323 -15.19 32.81 28.13
N THR A 324 -14.39 33.88 27.98
CA THR A 324 -14.46 34.77 26.82
C THR A 324 -13.41 34.43 25.78
N PHE A 325 -13.79 34.55 24.51
CA PHE A 325 -12.91 34.37 23.35
C PHE A 325 -12.74 35.71 22.63
N ASP A 326 -11.55 35.90 22.05
CA ASP A 326 -11.22 36.99 21.15
C ASP A 326 -11.45 36.54 19.70
N LEU A 327 -12.43 37.13 19.02
CA LEU A 327 -12.79 36.90 17.62
C LEU A 327 -12.17 37.92 16.65
N THR A 328 -11.38 38.88 17.16
CA THR A 328 -10.71 39.89 16.31
C THR A 328 -9.83 39.32 15.18
N PRO A 329 -9.18 38.14 15.28
CA PRO A 329 -8.35 37.61 14.19
C PRO A 329 -9.10 37.34 12.89
N ILE A 330 -10.42 37.13 12.96
CA ILE A 330 -11.23 36.78 11.80
C ILE A 330 -12.09 37.94 11.29
N MET A 331 -12.13 39.07 12.00
CA MET A 331 -12.89 40.26 11.61
C MET A 331 -12.34 40.93 10.35
N LYS A 332 -13.21 41.60 9.58
CA LYS A 332 -12.79 42.43 8.45
C LYS A 332 -11.89 43.57 8.94
N LYS A 333 -10.72 43.70 8.35
CA LYS A 333 -9.87 44.89 8.53
C LYS A 333 -10.60 46.06 7.87
N THR A 334 -11.05 47.05 8.63
CA THR A 334 -11.66 48.26 8.07
C THR A 334 -10.62 49.04 7.27
N SER A 335 -10.80 49.10 5.95
CA SER A 335 -9.98 49.89 5.04
C SER A 335 -10.22 51.39 5.21
N SER A 336 -9.22 52.14 5.70
CA SER A 336 -8.96 53.58 5.45
C SER A 336 -7.74 53.98 6.30
N VAL A 337 -6.60 54.43 5.78
CA VAL A 337 -6.33 55.62 4.93
C VAL A 337 -5.04 55.37 4.10
N PRO A 338 -4.85 55.98 2.91
CA PRO A 338 -3.63 55.83 2.12
C PRO A 338 -2.38 56.35 2.84
N ASP A 339 -1.28 55.61 2.73
CA ASP A 339 0.05 55.98 3.20
C ASP A 339 0.53 57.27 2.53
N THR A 340 0.58 58.38 3.26
CA THR A 340 1.44 59.53 2.88
C THR A 340 1.87 60.48 4.00
N THR A 341 1.61 60.19 5.28
CA THR A 341 2.18 61.01 6.39
C THR A 341 2.53 60.17 7.61
N ALA A 342 3.65 59.47 7.53
CA ALA A 342 4.21 58.63 8.58
C ALA A 342 4.92 59.41 9.73
N SER A 343 4.56 60.67 10.03
CA SER A 343 5.22 61.39 11.16
C SER A 343 4.31 62.07 12.19
N CYS A 344 2.97 62.08 12.03
CA CYS A 344 2.09 62.79 12.98
C CYS A 344 1.22 61.89 13.89
N TRP A 345 1.19 60.57 13.65
CA TRP A 345 0.29 59.65 14.38
C TRP A 345 0.76 59.23 15.78
N LEU A 346 2.03 59.44 16.13
CA LEU A 346 2.57 59.09 17.45
C LEU A 346 2.21 60.10 18.56
N GLN A 347 1.83 61.34 18.20
CA GLN A 347 1.47 62.37 19.19
C GLN A 347 -0.03 62.45 19.50
N LEU A 348 -0.91 62.13 18.56
CA LEU A 348 -2.36 62.14 18.79
C LEU A 348 -2.92 60.85 19.41
N ALA A 349 -2.14 59.76 19.43
CA ALA A 349 -2.51 58.50 20.07
C ALA A 349 -2.54 58.57 21.62
N ARG A 350 -2.04 59.65 22.24
CA ARG A 350 -2.03 59.82 23.71
C ARG A 350 -3.24 60.57 24.29
N LEU A 351 -4.15 61.10 23.46
CA LEU A 351 -5.28 61.91 23.94
C LEU A 351 -6.68 61.44 23.50
N ARG A 352 -6.82 60.23 22.95
CA ARG A 352 -8.12 59.58 22.74
C ARG A 352 -8.18 58.21 23.40
N VAL A 353 -8.14 58.21 24.73
CA VAL A 353 -8.71 57.13 25.55
C VAL A 353 -10.03 57.63 26.11
N ARG A 354 -11.15 57.13 25.56
CA ARG A 354 -12.29 56.59 26.34
C ARG A 354 -13.40 56.13 25.39
N ASN A 355 -13.77 54.84 25.54
CA ASN A 355 -15.01 54.20 25.10
C ASN A 355 -15.19 53.82 23.63
N ASN A 356 -14.34 52.92 23.12
CA ASN A 356 -14.78 51.92 22.15
C ASN A 356 -14.09 50.60 22.49
N VAL A 357 -14.74 49.77 23.31
CA VAL A 357 -14.35 48.36 23.48
C VAL A 357 -14.32 47.76 22.08
N ARG A 358 -13.17 47.20 21.65
CA ARG A 358 -13.06 46.53 20.34
C ARG A 358 -14.15 45.46 20.27
N LYS A 359 -15.22 45.71 19.48
CA LYS A 359 -16.28 44.73 19.21
C LYS A 359 -15.59 43.42 18.81
N GLY A 360 -15.76 42.35 19.56
CA GLY A 360 -15.14 41.04 19.29
C GLY A 360 -13.96 40.61 20.18
N ALA A 361 -13.40 41.46 21.05
CA ALA A 361 -12.22 41.07 21.86
C ALA A 361 -12.54 40.21 23.10
N ASN A 362 -13.76 40.30 23.64
CA ASN A 362 -14.23 39.54 24.81
C ASN A 362 -15.65 39.05 24.55
N VAL A 363 -15.77 38.02 23.71
CA VAL A 363 -17.05 37.41 23.33
C VAL A 363 -17.32 36.24 24.26
N SER A 364 -18.47 36.27 24.93
CA SER A 364 -18.95 35.10 25.65
C SER A 364 -19.59 34.15 24.66
N LEU A 365 -18.93 33.01 24.40
CA LEU A 365 -19.39 32.08 23.37
C LEU A 365 -20.82 31.58 23.60
N LEU A 366 -21.23 31.38 24.85
CA LEU A 366 -22.57 30.90 25.22
C LEU A 366 -23.65 31.99 25.19
N ASN A 367 -23.26 33.26 25.08
CA ASN A 367 -24.20 34.38 24.96
C ASN A 367 -24.15 34.97 23.56
N LEU A 368 -25.11 34.60 22.71
CA LEU A 368 -25.21 35.05 21.32
C LEU A 368 -25.24 36.59 21.18
N ALA A 369 -25.81 37.31 22.15
CA ALA A 369 -25.87 38.77 22.11
C ALA A 369 -24.49 39.45 22.20
N SER A 370 -23.47 38.72 22.66
CA SER A 370 -22.10 39.22 22.74
C SER A 370 -21.29 39.01 21.45
N TRP A 371 -21.82 38.26 20.48
CA TRP A 371 -21.12 37.99 19.23
C TRP A 371 -21.16 39.19 18.29
N PRO A 372 -20.07 39.46 17.54
CA PRO A 372 -20.11 40.37 16.40
C PRO A 372 -21.09 39.89 15.32
N SER A 373 -21.56 40.80 14.48
CA SER A 373 -22.42 40.43 13.36
C SER A 373 -21.69 39.59 12.31
N ALA A 374 -22.44 38.85 11.48
CA ALA A 374 -21.88 38.08 10.36
C ALA A 374 -21.08 38.99 9.40
N GLU A 375 -21.58 40.20 9.14
CA GLU A 375 -20.91 41.20 8.30
C GLU A 375 -19.56 41.65 8.85
N ASP A 376 -19.47 41.90 10.17
CA ASP A 376 -18.24 42.28 10.87
C ASP A 376 -17.17 41.19 10.74
N LEU A 377 -17.59 39.92 10.78
CA LEU A 377 -16.73 38.75 10.63
C LEU A 377 -16.43 38.41 9.17
N GLY A 378 -17.11 39.06 8.23
CA GLY A 378 -16.99 38.80 6.80
C GLY A 378 -17.46 37.41 6.40
N LEU A 379 -18.47 36.89 7.09
CA LEU A 379 -19.09 35.60 6.84
C LEU A 379 -20.53 35.81 6.35
N ASP A 380 -21.03 34.89 5.53
CA ASP A 380 -22.47 34.80 5.29
C ASP A 380 -23.19 34.15 6.49
N ASP A 381 -24.52 34.22 6.52
CA ASP A 381 -25.33 33.70 7.64
C ASP A 381 -25.11 32.21 7.92
N SER A 382 -24.87 31.40 6.88
CA SER A 382 -24.64 29.96 7.02
C SER A 382 -23.26 29.66 7.56
N GLN A 383 -22.25 30.41 7.11
CA GLN A 383 -20.89 30.35 7.66
C GLN A 383 -20.84 30.85 9.11
N PHE A 384 -21.57 31.92 9.45
CA PHE A 384 -21.68 32.42 10.82
C PHE A 384 -22.27 31.37 11.75
N ARG A 385 -23.38 30.73 11.35
CA ARG A 385 -23.97 29.61 12.13
C ARG A 385 -23.01 28.44 12.29
N ALA A 386 -22.25 28.11 11.24
CA ALA A 386 -21.26 27.03 11.30
C ALA A 386 -20.12 27.36 12.29
N LEU A 387 -19.59 28.59 12.26
CA LEU A 387 -18.60 29.08 13.22
C LEU A 387 -19.15 29.05 14.65
N HIS A 388 -20.37 29.56 14.85
CA HIS A 388 -21.02 29.57 16.16
C HIS A 388 -21.17 28.16 16.73
N MET A 389 -21.72 27.23 15.95
CA MET A 389 -21.87 25.83 16.35
C MET A 389 -20.51 25.17 16.66
N ALA A 390 -19.50 25.36 15.82
CA ALA A 390 -18.16 24.80 16.02
C ALA A 390 -17.37 25.41 17.19
N LEU A 391 -17.81 26.53 17.77
CA LEU A 391 -17.18 27.10 18.97
C LEU A 391 -17.98 26.82 20.24
N THR A 392 -19.28 26.48 20.11
CA THR A 392 -20.21 26.35 21.24
C THR A 392 -20.63 24.93 21.55
N LYS A 393 -20.46 23.98 20.62
CA LYS A 393 -20.89 22.58 20.76
C LYS A 393 -19.68 21.66 20.78
N GLU A 394 -19.66 20.68 21.68
CA GLU A 394 -18.52 19.74 21.80
C GLU A 394 -18.46 18.69 20.69
N PHE A 395 -19.58 18.48 19.99
CA PHE A 395 -19.67 17.69 18.78
C PHE A 395 -20.34 18.55 17.68
N ALA A 396 -19.54 19.01 16.71
CA ALA A 396 -20.00 19.92 15.66
C ALA A 396 -19.92 19.27 14.28
N VAL A 397 -21.04 19.27 13.54
CA VAL A 397 -21.13 18.72 12.18
C VAL A 397 -21.43 19.82 11.17
N ILE A 398 -20.46 20.15 10.31
CA ILE A 398 -20.59 21.18 9.28
C ILE A 398 -20.67 20.52 7.91
N GLN A 399 -21.84 20.63 7.27
CA GLN A 399 -22.03 20.21 5.89
C GLN A 399 -21.69 21.35 4.94
N GLY A 400 -20.73 21.16 4.04
CA GLY A 400 -20.45 22.14 2.99
C GLY A 400 -20.58 21.56 1.59
N PRO A 401 -21.62 21.96 0.84
CA PRO A 401 -21.72 21.67 -0.59
C PRO A 401 -20.49 22.12 -1.41
N PRO A 402 -20.39 21.74 -2.70
CA PRO A 402 -19.30 22.17 -3.55
C PRO A 402 -19.23 23.69 -3.66
N GLY A 403 -18.04 24.26 -3.45
CA GLY A 403 -17.80 25.70 -3.63
C GLY A 403 -18.29 26.61 -2.48
N THR A 404 -18.82 26.07 -1.38
CA THR A 404 -19.36 26.89 -0.27
C THR A 404 -18.35 27.28 0.81
N GLY A 405 -17.06 26.97 0.60
CA GLY A 405 -15.99 27.35 1.53
C GLY A 405 -15.79 26.44 2.74
N LYS A 406 -15.94 25.11 2.60
CA LYS A 406 -15.62 24.11 3.66
C LYS A 406 -14.27 24.36 4.34
N THR A 407 -13.19 24.35 3.56
CA THR A 407 -11.83 24.60 4.04
C THR A 407 -11.71 26.02 4.61
N TYR A 408 -12.34 27.02 3.97
CA TYR A 408 -12.34 28.41 4.44
C TYR A 408 -12.92 28.55 5.85
N ILE A 409 -14.08 27.96 6.13
CA ILE A 409 -14.68 28.01 7.47
C ILE A 409 -13.85 27.20 8.48
N GLY A 410 -13.30 26.05 8.08
CA GLY A 410 -12.40 25.26 8.92
C GLY A 410 -11.15 26.05 9.36
N LEU A 411 -10.55 26.81 8.44
CA LEU A 411 -9.41 27.68 8.73
C LEU A 411 -9.78 28.82 9.69
N LYS A 412 -10.96 29.42 9.53
CA LYS A 412 -11.47 30.46 10.45
C LYS A 412 -11.70 29.92 11.86
N ILE A 413 -12.28 28.71 11.97
CA ILE A 413 -12.46 28.01 13.25
C ILE A 413 -11.09 27.74 13.89
N ALA A 414 -10.14 27.16 13.14
CA ALA A 414 -8.79 26.89 13.62
C ALA A 414 -8.08 28.18 14.10
N ASN A 415 -8.21 29.29 13.35
CA ASN A 415 -7.62 30.58 13.71
C ASN A 415 -8.15 31.09 15.06
N VAL A 416 -9.47 31.08 15.26
CA VAL A 416 -10.07 31.50 16.54
C VAL A 416 -9.62 30.60 17.69
N LEU A 417 -9.61 29.28 17.48
CA LEU A 417 -9.19 28.33 18.51
C LEU A 417 -7.71 28.53 18.86
N LEU A 418 -6.82 28.67 17.88
CA LEU A 418 -5.39 28.88 18.12
C LEU A 418 -5.11 30.20 18.84
N HIS A 419 -5.75 31.28 18.42
CA HIS A 419 -5.61 32.59 19.07
C HIS A 419 -6.06 32.55 20.55
N ASN A 420 -7.06 31.73 20.86
CA ASN A 420 -7.60 31.55 22.20
C ASN A 420 -7.03 30.31 22.93
N LYS A 421 -5.87 29.78 22.52
CA LYS A 421 -5.29 28.54 23.09
C LYS A 421 -5.25 28.50 24.61
N LEU A 422 -4.81 29.59 25.25
CA LEU A 422 -4.71 29.71 26.71
C LEU A 422 -6.07 29.65 27.43
N LYS A 423 -7.18 29.86 26.72
CA LYS A 423 -8.54 29.84 27.29
C LYS A 423 -9.08 28.41 27.40
N TRP A 424 -8.81 27.55 26.41
CA TRP A 424 -9.31 26.16 26.38
C TRP A 424 -8.28 25.12 26.83
N ASP A 425 -6.98 25.38 26.70
CA ASP A 425 -5.92 24.52 27.26
C ASP A 425 -5.64 24.85 28.73
N THR A 426 -6.65 24.60 29.55
CA THR A 426 -6.60 24.82 31.00
C THR A 426 -6.24 23.54 31.73
N GLY A 427 -5.11 23.53 32.43
CA GLY A 427 -4.72 22.45 33.32
C GLY A 427 -3.27 22.04 33.13
N ALA A 428 -2.54 21.95 34.24
CA ALA A 428 -1.17 21.46 34.25
C ALA A 428 -1.15 20.02 33.74
N ARG A 429 -0.44 19.76 32.63
CA ARG A 429 0.10 18.41 32.43
C ARG A 429 1.09 18.14 33.58
N PRO A 430 1.23 16.89 34.06
CA PRO A 430 2.42 16.51 34.80
C PRO A 430 3.62 16.70 33.87
N GLY A 431 4.24 17.88 33.94
CA GLY A 431 5.35 18.25 33.07
C GLY A 431 6.61 17.47 33.39
N ILE A 432 7.46 17.28 32.38
CA ILE A 432 8.81 16.75 32.54
C ILE A 432 9.63 17.79 33.34
N LEU A 433 10.35 17.32 34.36
CA LEU A 433 11.36 18.13 35.07
C LEU A 433 12.56 18.32 34.14
N THR A 434 12.63 19.45 33.44
CA THR A 434 13.82 19.87 32.71
C THR A 434 14.55 20.95 33.50
N ASN A 435 15.76 20.68 33.98
CA ASN A 435 16.64 21.64 34.67
C ASN A 435 16.00 22.37 35.87
N GLY A 436 15.19 21.67 36.68
CA GLY A 436 14.54 22.27 37.86
C GLY A 436 13.43 23.28 37.55
N ARG A 437 13.06 23.50 36.28
CA ARG A 437 11.89 24.29 35.86
C ARG A 437 10.87 23.38 35.17
N ARG A 438 9.63 23.35 35.68
CA ARG A 438 8.48 22.76 35.00
C ARG A 438 8.14 23.63 33.78
N VAL A 439 8.46 23.16 32.57
CA VAL A 439 7.91 23.74 31.34
C VAL A 439 6.59 23.01 31.09
N LEU A 440 5.47 23.73 31.17
CA LEU A 440 4.16 23.19 30.83
C LEU A 440 4.08 23.07 29.30
N GLY A 441 4.19 21.86 28.77
CA GLY A 441 3.89 21.58 27.36
C GLY A 441 2.40 21.75 27.10
N GLY A 442 2.04 22.56 26.11
CA GLY A 442 0.64 22.80 25.73
C GLY A 442 0.05 21.61 24.99
N ARG A 443 -1.29 21.50 24.99
CA ARG A 443 -2.02 20.54 24.17
C ARG A 443 -2.21 21.11 22.75
N PRO A 444 -1.78 20.42 21.69
CA PRO A 444 -2.04 20.88 20.34
C PRO A 444 -3.48 20.60 19.91
N ILE A 445 -3.92 21.32 18.89
CA ILE A 445 -5.09 20.94 18.08
C ILE A 445 -4.66 19.82 17.13
N LEU A 446 -5.42 18.72 17.10
CA LEU A 446 -5.20 17.63 16.16
C LEU A 446 -6.03 17.89 14.89
N VAL A 447 -5.36 17.96 13.74
CA VAL A 447 -6.00 18.03 12.43
C VAL A 447 -5.85 16.67 11.76
N VAL A 448 -6.97 16.07 11.36
CA VAL A 448 -7.00 14.76 10.68
C VAL A 448 -7.70 14.90 9.34
N CYS A 449 -7.05 14.45 8.27
CA CYS A 449 -7.66 14.40 6.93
C CYS A 449 -7.56 12.98 6.36
N TYR A 450 -8.41 12.66 5.38
CA TYR A 450 -8.33 11.38 4.67
C TYR A 450 -7.04 11.30 3.85
N THR A 451 -6.79 12.31 3.02
CA THR A 451 -5.66 12.36 2.08
C THR A 451 -4.55 13.29 2.57
N ASN A 452 -3.31 13.02 2.13
CA ASN A 452 -2.19 13.94 2.37
C ASN A 452 -2.37 15.27 1.62
N HIS A 453 -3.04 15.27 0.47
CA HIS A 453 -3.29 16.51 -0.29
C HIS A 453 -4.21 17.46 0.48
N ALA A 454 -5.34 16.95 0.99
CA ALA A 454 -6.24 17.74 1.84
C ALA A 454 -5.54 18.23 3.11
N LEU A 455 -4.74 17.36 3.74
CA LEU A 455 -3.94 17.74 4.91
C LEU A 455 -2.99 18.90 4.61
N ASP A 456 -2.25 18.84 3.50
CA ASP A 456 -1.29 19.87 3.10
C ASP A 456 -2.00 21.19 2.86
N GLN A 457 -3.10 21.17 2.08
CA GLN A 457 -3.89 22.36 1.79
C GLN A 457 -4.44 23.02 3.06
N PHE A 458 -4.94 22.22 4.02
CA PHE A 458 -5.46 22.75 5.27
C PHE A 458 -4.35 23.34 6.15
N LEU A 459 -3.23 22.64 6.31
CA LEU A 459 -2.11 23.11 7.12
C LEU A 459 -1.42 24.34 6.50
N GLU A 460 -1.32 24.44 5.17
CA GLU A 460 -0.87 25.65 4.48
C GLU A 460 -1.77 26.85 4.80
N GLY A 461 -3.09 26.62 4.79
CA GLY A 461 -4.04 27.64 5.19
C GLY A 461 -3.82 28.11 6.63
N ILE A 462 -3.50 27.21 7.56
CA ILE A 462 -3.13 27.56 8.93
C ILE A 462 -1.80 28.32 8.98
N HIS A 463 -0.80 27.87 8.21
CA HIS A 463 0.53 28.46 8.17
C HIS A 463 0.51 29.96 7.80
N GLN A 464 -0.46 30.40 6.99
CA GLN A 464 -0.63 31.81 6.61
C GLN A 464 -0.86 32.75 7.80
N PHE A 465 -1.54 32.29 8.86
CA PHE A 465 -1.82 33.09 10.06
C PHE A 465 -1.11 32.58 11.32
N HIS A 466 -0.59 31.35 11.30
CA HIS A 466 0.15 30.74 12.40
C HIS A 466 1.42 30.03 11.87
N PRO A 467 2.46 30.78 11.45
CA PRO A 467 3.62 30.20 10.74
C PRO A 467 4.55 29.34 11.60
N LYS A 468 4.42 29.38 12.93
CA LYS A 468 5.24 28.62 13.88
C LYS A 468 4.36 27.66 14.67
N GLY A 469 4.93 26.54 15.16
CA GLY A 469 4.19 25.61 16.03
C GLY A 469 3.30 24.61 15.27
N ILE A 470 3.40 24.54 13.95
CA ILE A 470 2.75 23.47 13.15
C ILE A 470 3.73 22.31 13.03
N VAL A 471 3.26 21.09 13.30
CA VAL A 471 4.00 19.86 13.04
C VAL A 471 3.15 18.94 12.17
N ARG A 472 3.66 18.63 10.97
CA ARG A 472 3.05 17.66 10.05
C ARG A 472 3.66 16.28 10.28
N VAL A 473 2.82 15.29 10.56
CA VAL A 473 3.21 13.90 10.78
C VAL A 473 2.69 13.04 9.62
N GLY A 474 3.61 12.45 8.88
CA GLY A 474 3.36 11.70 7.65
C GLY A 474 4.60 11.72 6.76
N GLY A 475 4.57 11.06 5.60
CA GLY A 475 5.71 11.09 4.66
C GLY A 475 5.76 12.36 3.82
N ARG A 476 6.40 12.32 2.64
CA ARG A 476 6.81 13.54 1.91
C ARG A 476 5.65 14.42 1.44
N SER A 477 5.68 15.69 1.81
CA SER A 477 4.80 16.75 1.28
C SER A 477 5.25 17.16 -0.12
N GLN A 478 4.30 17.48 -1.01
CA GLN A 478 4.63 18.17 -2.27
C GLN A 478 4.84 19.68 -2.04
N SER A 479 4.15 20.25 -1.06
CA SER A 479 4.31 21.63 -0.63
C SER A 479 5.65 21.88 0.06
N GLU A 480 6.38 22.91 -0.40
CA GLU A 480 7.66 23.33 0.19
C GLU A 480 7.50 23.90 1.61
N ALA A 481 6.46 24.71 1.86
CA ALA A 481 6.18 25.25 3.18
C ALA A 481 5.92 24.14 4.22
N MET A 482 5.19 23.10 3.79
CA MET A 482 4.88 21.96 4.67
C MET A 482 6.05 21.00 4.87
N LYS A 483 7.05 20.98 3.97
CA LYS A 483 8.29 20.20 4.17
C LYS A 483 9.06 20.72 5.39
N GLU A 484 9.15 22.04 5.57
CA GLU A 484 9.85 22.62 6.72
C GLU A 484 9.20 22.30 8.07
N CYS A 485 7.87 22.13 8.07
CA CYS A 485 7.06 21.77 9.24
C CYS A 485 6.96 20.24 9.44
N GLY A 486 7.59 19.44 8.60
CA GLY A 486 7.57 17.98 8.69
C GLY A 486 8.33 17.46 9.91
N LEU A 487 7.76 16.48 10.62
CA LEU A 487 8.37 15.89 11.82
C LEU A 487 9.82 15.43 11.58
N SER A 488 10.09 14.78 10.45
CA SER A 488 11.44 14.32 10.09
C SER A 488 12.43 15.46 9.88
N GLU A 489 12.00 16.55 9.25
CA GLU A 489 12.84 17.74 9.02
C GLU A 489 13.12 18.48 10.33
N ILE A 490 12.12 18.60 11.21
CA ILE A 490 12.28 19.17 12.55
C ILE A 490 13.25 18.34 13.39
N LYS A 491 13.14 16.99 13.35
CA LYS A 491 14.12 16.08 13.97
C LYS A 491 15.53 16.36 13.46
N HIS A 492 15.71 16.45 12.14
CA HIS A 492 17.00 16.71 11.52
C HIS A 492 17.61 18.05 11.96
N LYS A 493 16.82 19.13 11.93
CA LYS A 493 17.23 20.46 12.41
C LYS A 493 17.61 20.45 13.90
N MET A 494 16.83 19.78 14.76
CA MET A 494 17.13 19.69 16.20
C MET A 494 18.45 18.96 16.49
N ARG A 495 18.79 17.94 15.69
CA ARG A 495 20.07 17.22 15.82
C ARG A 495 21.24 18.09 15.37
N LYS A 496 21.11 18.75 14.20
CA LYS A 496 22.12 19.68 13.66
C LYS A 496 22.43 20.81 14.64
N ASP A 497 21.40 21.37 15.25
CA ASP A 497 21.49 22.46 16.24
C ASP A 497 21.90 21.97 17.65
N LYS A 498 22.10 20.67 17.87
CA LYS A 498 22.38 20.06 19.18
C LYS A 498 21.34 20.38 20.27
N LYS A 499 20.09 20.65 19.88
CA LYS A 499 18.95 21.00 20.76
C LYS A 499 18.23 19.79 21.35
N VAL A 500 18.58 18.57 20.94
CA VAL A 500 18.03 17.33 21.51
C VAL A 500 18.38 17.23 23.00
N PRO A 501 17.40 17.01 23.91
CA PRO A 501 17.66 16.86 25.33
C PRO A 501 18.72 15.79 25.64
N GLN A 502 19.58 16.05 26.63
CA GLN A 502 20.71 15.18 26.96
C GLN A 502 20.28 13.75 27.32
N TYR A 503 19.20 13.60 28.09
CA TYR A 503 18.68 12.29 28.49
C TYR A 503 18.21 11.45 27.29
N ILE A 504 17.57 12.08 26.28
CA ILE A 504 17.16 11.41 25.04
C ILE A 504 18.39 11.04 24.21
N ARG A 505 19.35 11.95 24.10
CA ARG A 505 20.59 11.71 23.35
C ARG A 505 21.38 10.53 23.93
N GLN A 506 21.50 10.47 25.25
CA GLN A 506 22.16 9.36 25.94
C GLN A 506 21.39 8.06 25.75
N ALA A 507 20.06 8.08 25.92
CA ALA A 507 19.24 6.88 25.70
C ALA A 507 19.31 6.37 24.26
N LEU A 508 19.35 7.27 23.26
CA LEU A 508 19.53 6.90 21.84
C LEU A 508 20.90 6.26 21.62
N TYR A 509 21.95 6.85 22.17
CA TYR A 509 23.32 6.31 22.08
C TYR A 509 23.42 4.92 22.74
N GLU A 510 22.87 4.75 23.94
CA GLU A 510 22.86 3.46 24.64
C GLU A 510 22.06 2.40 23.89
N ALA A 511 20.87 2.75 23.38
CA ALA A 511 20.04 1.85 22.58
C ALA A 511 20.76 1.46 21.27
N HIS A 512 21.41 2.41 20.61
CA HIS A 512 22.20 2.17 19.40
C HIS A 512 23.37 1.24 19.69
N LYS A 513 24.20 1.56 20.68
CA LYS A 513 25.38 0.78 21.05
C LYS A 513 25.02 -0.66 21.43
N ALA A 514 23.93 -0.85 22.16
CA ALA A 514 23.42 -2.18 22.48
C ALA A 514 22.99 -2.96 21.23
N MET A 515 22.34 -2.30 20.27
CA MET A 515 21.90 -2.89 19.01
C MET A 515 23.08 -3.20 18.07
N GLU A 516 24.08 -2.32 18.00
CA GLU A 516 25.24 -2.41 17.10
C GLU A 516 26.02 -3.72 17.30
N HIS A 517 26.33 -4.09 18.55
CA HIS A 517 27.02 -5.35 18.84
C HIS A 517 26.23 -6.58 18.35
N THR A 518 24.92 -6.62 18.62
CA THR A 518 24.04 -7.69 18.12
C THR A 518 23.88 -7.66 16.60
N THR A 519 23.96 -6.48 15.98
CA THR A 519 23.82 -6.32 14.53
C THR A 519 25.05 -6.83 13.79
N ASN A 520 26.25 -6.47 14.28
CA ASN A 520 27.51 -6.93 13.70
C ASN A 520 27.63 -8.45 13.80
N THR A 521 27.37 -9.03 14.98
CA THR A 521 27.41 -10.49 15.18
C THR A 521 26.38 -11.23 14.31
N LEU A 522 25.15 -10.72 14.22
CA LEU A 522 24.10 -11.28 13.35
C LEU A 522 24.44 -11.15 11.87
N GLN A 523 25.03 -10.03 11.44
CA GLN A 523 25.47 -9.81 10.07
C GLN A 523 26.63 -10.74 9.69
N THR A 524 27.59 -10.95 10.59
CA THR A 524 28.66 -11.94 10.41
C THR A 524 28.10 -13.35 10.29
N ALA A 525 27.11 -13.72 11.09
CA ALA A 525 26.45 -15.02 11.01
C ALA A 525 25.65 -15.19 9.69
N ALA A 526 24.91 -14.16 9.28
CA ALA A 526 24.16 -14.15 8.01
C ALA A 526 25.09 -14.21 6.79
N GLU A 527 26.21 -13.50 6.83
CA GLU A 527 27.23 -13.52 5.77
C GLU A 527 27.97 -14.86 5.74
N GLY A 528 28.23 -15.47 6.90
CA GLY A 528 28.72 -16.84 7.01
C GLY A 528 27.79 -17.84 6.34
N LEU A 529 26.48 -17.74 6.59
CA LEU A 529 25.45 -18.56 5.96
C LEU A 529 25.39 -18.33 4.44
N LYS A 530 25.44 -17.07 3.98
CA LYS A 530 25.52 -16.73 2.56
C LYS A 530 26.76 -17.34 1.89
N LYS A 531 27.92 -17.28 2.56
CA LYS A 531 29.17 -17.89 2.06
C LYS A 531 29.00 -19.41 1.89
N CYS A 532 28.29 -20.10 2.78
CA CYS A 532 27.99 -21.53 2.66
C CYS A 532 27.10 -21.87 1.45
N LEU A 533 26.24 -20.94 1.01
CA LEU A 533 25.32 -21.14 -0.11
C LEU A 533 25.97 -20.86 -1.47
N GLU A 534 26.86 -19.88 -1.52
CA GLU A 534 27.43 -19.39 -2.78
C GLU A 534 28.85 -19.90 -3.06
N ASN A 535 29.55 -20.41 -2.04
CA ASN A 535 30.98 -20.71 -2.16
C ASN A 535 31.39 -22.03 -1.47
N VAL A 536 32.62 -22.46 -1.78
CA VAL A 536 33.28 -23.58 -1.11
C VAL A 536 34.09 -23.05 0.08
N LEU A 537 33.94 -23.69 1.24
CA LEU A 537 34.61 -23.31 2.48
C LEU A 537 36.02 -23.90 2.55
N HIS A 538 36.95 -23.16 3.17
CA HIS A 538 38.28 -23.65 3.44
C HIS A 538 38.24 -24.83 4.42
N GLU A 539 39.14 -25.80 4.26
CA GLU A 539 39.21 -27.02 5.08
C GLU A 539 39.32 -26.72 6.59
N ASP A 540 40.10 -25.71 6.97
CA ASP A 540 40.28 -25.29 8.36
C ASP A 540 38.99 -24.69 8.95
N GLY A 541 38.24 -23.97 8.10
CA GLY A 541 36.96 -23.38 8.47
C GLY A 541 35.88 -24.45 8.73
N LEU A 542 35.93 -25.55 7.97
CA LEU A 542 35.05 -26.71 8.11
C LEU A 542 35.40 -27.55 9.33
N TYR A 543 36.67 -27.90 9.53
CA TYR A 543 37.10 -28.75 10.65
C TYR A 543 36.70 -28.17 12.02
N ASN A 544 36.81 -26.85 12.18
CA ASN A 544 36.46 -26.18 13.43
C ASN A 544 34.94 -26.07 13.68
N ARG A 545 34.10 -26.28 12.66
CA ARG A 545 32.65 -25.96 12.71
C ARG A 545 31.74 -27.14 12.40
N ALA A 546 32.18 -28.11 11.60
CA ALA A 546 31.42 -29.29 11.20
C ALA A 546 31.68 -30.46 12.15
N SER A 547 30.66 -30.90 12.90
CA SER A 547 30.76 -32.04 13.81
C SER A 547 30.99 -33.38 13.11
N SER A 548 30.50 -33.53 11.87
CA SER A 548 30.62 -34.72 11.02
C SER A 548 31.98 -34.85 10.31
N MET A 549 32.88 -33.87 10.47
CA MET A 549 34.23 -33.94 9.93
C MET A 549 35.17 -34.54 10.98
N THR A 550 35.49 -35.82 10.86
CA THR A 550 36.41 -36.53 11.76
C THR A 550 37.86 -36.03 11.59
N ALA A 551 38.70 -36.23 12.61
CA ALA A 551 40.14 -35.94 12.52
C ALA A 551 40.80 -36.69 11.35
N ALA A 552 40.39 -37.95 11.09
CA ALA A 552 40.87 -38.75 9.97
C ALA A 552 40.54 -38.09 8.61
N HIS A 553 39.34 -37.51 8.45
CA HIS A 553 38.97 -36.77 7.23
C HIS A 553 39.89 -35.56 7.01
N TYR A 554 40.14 -34.77 8.06
CA TYR A 554 40.96 -33.56 7.98
C TYR A 554 42.43 -33.88 7.68
N GLU A 555 43.00 -34.85 8.41
CA GLU A 555 44.39 -35.28 8.21
C GLU A 555 44.59 -35.88 6.80
N SER A 556 43.65 -36.73 6.35
CA SER A 556 43.68 -37.30 5.00
C SER A 556 43.60 -36.23 3.91
N LEU A 557 42.78 -35.18 4.11
CA LEU A 557 42.65 -34.08 3.16
C LEU A 557 43.95 -33.25 3.06
N LYS A 558 44.65 -33.03 4.18
CA LYS A 558 45.90 -32.25 4.23
C LYS A 558 47.16 -33.02 3.84
N GLN A 559 47.19 -34.35 4.01
CA GLN A 559 48.36 -35.19 3.73
C GLN A 559 49.13 -34.85 2.44
N PRO A 560 48.49 -34.60 1.27
CA PRO A 560 49.20 -34.31 0.03
C PRO A 560 49.92 -32.95 -0.01
N PHE A 561 49.64 -32.06 0.94
CA PHE A 561 50.08 -30.66 0.96
C PHE A 561 51.02 -30.32 2.12
N VAL A 562 51.35 -31.29 3.00
CA VAL A 562 52.20 -31.08 4.19
C VAL A 562 53.67 -30.75 3.82
N GLU A 563 54.15 -31.12 2.63
CA GLU A 563 55.56 -30.97 2.23
C GLU A 563 55.89 -29.71 1.38
N ARG A 564 54.91 -28.89 0.97
CA ARG A 564 55.15 -27.69 0.12
C ARG A 564 55.02 -26.39 0.92
N VAL A 565 56.15 -25.81 1.32
CA VAL A 565 56.24 -24.70 2.28
C VAL A 565 55.84 -23.30 1.73
N GLU A 566 55.55 -23.12 0.44
CA GLU A 566 55.50 -21.75 -0.12
C GLU A 566 54.17 -21.20 -0.66
N LYS A 567 53.06 -21.94 -0.70
CA LYS A 567 51.77 -21.32 -1.09
C LYS A 567 50.59 -21.83 -0.26
N LYS A 568 49.78 -20.89 0.26
CA LYS A 568 48.45 -21.09 0.88
C LYS A 568 47.44 -21.61 -0.18
N GLU A 569 47.64 -22.81 -0.67
CA GLU A 569 46.68 -23.49 -1.56
C GLU A 569 45.69 -24.30 -0.71
N SER A 570 44.39 -24.12 -0.96
CA SER A 570 43.34 -24.86 -0.25
C SER A 570 43.26 -26.28 -0.82
N ALA A 571 43.40 -27.29 0.05
CA ALA A 571 43.25 -28.70 -0.32
C ALA A 571 41.85 -29.01 -0.88
N MET A 572 40.84 -28.25 -0.44
CA MET A 572 39.46 -28.36 -0.91
C MET A 572 39.31 -28.08 -2.42
N LEU A 573 40.10 -27.15 -2.99
CA LEU A 573 40.08 -26.86 -4.44
C LEU A 573 40.46 -28.07 -5.27
N HIS A 574 41.54 -28.74 -4.87
CA HIS A 574 42.07 -29.90 -5.58
C HIS A 574 41.17 -31.11 -5.38
N TRP A 575 40.64 -31.28 -4.16
CA TRP A 575 39.77 -32.41 -3.84
C TRP A 575 38.43 -32.37 -4.60
N LEU A 576 37.82 -31.18 -4.74
CA LEU A 576 36.58 -30.98 -5.51
C LEU A 576 36.81 -30.70 -7.01
N GLN A 577 38.06 -30.77 -7.49
CA GLN A 577 38.45 -30.50 -8.88
C GLN A 577 38.06 -29.10 -9.39
N LEU A 578 38.14 -28.11 -8.50
CA LEU A 578 37.91 -26.69 -8.80
C LEU A 578 39.21 -25.93 -9.16
N SER A 579 40.33 -26.65 -9.26
CA SER A 579 41.65 -26.16 -9.71
C SER A 579 42.00 -26.65 -11.13
N MET A 580 42.78 -25.88 -11.90
CA MET A 580 43.27 -26.31 -13.22
C MET A 580 44.42 -27.31 -13.09
N ASN A 581 44.34 -28.43 -13.82
CA ASN A 581 45.51 -29.21 -14.23
C ASN A 581 45.92 -28.75 -15.63
N SER A 582 47.21 -28.44 -15.81
CA SER A 582 47.83 -28.04 -17.09
C SER A 582 47.53 -29.01 -18.26
N ALA A 583 47.11 -30.24 -17.97
CA ALA A 583 46.83 -31.28 -18.96
C ALA A 583 45.50 -31.14 -19.73
N ASN A 584 44.54 -30.32 -19.28
CA ASN A 584 43.20 -30.25 -19.91
C ASN A 584 43.02 -29.04 -20.84
N ALA A 585 44.06 -28.26 -21.09
CA ALA A 585 43.98 -27.09 -21.99
C ALA A 585 44.14 -27.44 -23.49
N SER A 586 44.49 -28.69 -23.82
CA SER A 586 44.85 -29.11 -25.18
C SER A 586 43.83 -30.03 -25.87
N GLN A 587 42.70 -30.36 -25.24
CA GLN A 587 41.63 -31.12 -25.89
C GLN A 587 40.25 -30.59 -25.51
N GLU A 588 39.79 -29.59 -26.26
CA GLU A 588 38.40 -29.43 -26.71
C GLU A 588 38.34 -28.19 -27.61
N GLY A 589 38.77 -28.38 -28.86
CA GLY A 589 38.44 -27.49 -29.95
C GLY A 589 37.21 -28.03 -30.67
N GLY A 590 36.21 -27.18 -30.90
CA GLY A 590 35.17 -27.45 -31.90
C GLY A 590 33.73 -27.07 -31.52
N ALA A 591 33.34 -25.88 -31.96
CA ALA A 591 32.04 -25.50 -32.53
C ALA A 591 30.77 -25.31 -31.65
N ASN A 592 30.12 -24.18 -31.95
CA ASN A 592 28.70 -23.81 -31.84
C ASN A 592 28.14 -23.39 -30.46
N ALA A 593 28.07 -22.07 -30.25
CA ALA A 593 26.82 -21.31 -30.36
C ALA A 593 26.99 -19.96 -29.64
N GLU A 594 27.35 -18.93 -30.39
CA GLU A 594 27.01 -17.56 -30.05
C GLU A 594 25.52 -17.38 -30.30
N ALA A 595 24.78 -17.14 -29.23
CA ALA A 595 23.49 -16.46 -29.30
C ALA A 595 23.52 -15.43 -28.18
N GLU A 596 24.09 -14.26 -28.50
CA GLU A 596 23.62 -13.03 -27.90
C GLU A 596 22.15 -12.91 -28.29
N VAL A 597 21.26 -12.87 -27.30
CA VAL A 597 19.88 -12.46 -27.54
C VAL A 597 19.92 -10.95 -27.70
N GLU A 598 20.05 -10.52 -28.96
CA GLU A 598 19.52 -9.25 -29.42
C GLU A 598 18.04 -9.20 -29.05
N ILE A 599 17.65 -8.10 -28.42
CA ILE A 599 16.26 -7.82 -28.06
C ILE A 599 15.58 -7.36 -29.36
N GLU A 600 14.90 -8.29 -30.03
CA GLU A 600 13.94 -7.93 -31.08
C GLU A 600 12.71 -7.26 -30.46
N GLU A 601 12.42 -6.05 -30.93
CA GLU A 601 11.14 -5.38 -30.78
C GLU A 601 10.08 -6.07 -31.66
N ALA A 602 9.11 -6.76 -31.07
CA ALA A 602 7.72 -6.83 -31.54
C ALA A 602 6.89 -7.76 -30.64
N ASP A 603 6.07 -7.16 -29.77
CA ASP A 603 4.60 -7.31 -29.79
C ASP A 603 4.02 -6.57 -28.58
N LYS A 604 3.29 -5.50 -28.87
CA LYS A 604 2.49 -4.78 -27.88
C LYS A 604 1.25 -5.62 -27.56
N GLU A 605 1.37 -6.51 -26.57
CA GLU A 605 0.22 -6.96 -25.81
C GLU A 605 0.10 -6.11 -24.54
N GLU A 606 -1.06 -5.45 -24.43
CA GLU A 606 -1.40 -4.55 -23.35
C GLU A 606 -1.42 -5.29 -22.02
N GLY A 607 -0.49 -4.92 -21.13
CA GLY A 607 -0.53 -5.32 -19.74
C GLY A 607 -1.84 -4.85 -19.12
N ALA A 608 -2.49 -5.76 -18.38
CA ALA A 608 -3.63 -5.44 -17.55
C ALA A 608 -3.28 -4.22 -16.66
N ASP A 609 -3.92 -3.11 -16.96
CA ASP A 609 -3.80 -1.85 -16.25
C ASP A 609 -4.51 -2.02 -14.90
N ASP A 610 -3.73 -2.29 -13.84
CA ASP A 610 -4.17 -2.18 -12.45
C ASP A 610 -4.37 -0.68 -12.15
N ASN A 611 -5.38 -0.07 -12.77
CA ASN A 611 -5.76 1.32 -12.53
C ASN A 611 -6.65 1.38 -11.29
N GLU A 612 -5.98 1.39 -10.15
CA GLU A 612 -6.61 1.55 -8.84
C GLU A 612 -6.00 2.76 -8.13
N ASN A 613 -6.80 3.37 -7.26
CA ASN A 613 -6.57 4.60 -6.48
C ASN A 613 -5.10 5.07 -6.32
N PRO A 614 -4.67 6.21 -6.92
CA PRO A 614 -3.29 6.72 -6.80
C PRO A 614 -2.86 6.97 -5.35
N ASP A 615 -3.82 7.17 -4.44
CA ASP A 615 -3.55 7.42 -3.03
C ASP A 615 -2.79 6.27 -2.35
N VAL A 616 -3.08 5.01 -2.71
CA VAL A 616 -2.43 3.85 -2.06
C VAL A 616 -0.95 3.73 -2.43
N LEU A 617 -0.62 3.92 -3.71
CA LEU A 617 0.78 3.88 -4.17
C LEU A 617 1.55 5.06 -3.56
N TYR A 618 0.92 6.23 -3.51
CA TYR A 618 1.47 7.41 -2.87
C TYR A 618 1.70 7.16 -1.37
N GLU A 619 0.72 6.63 -0.63
CA GLU A 619 0.85 6.30 0.79
C GLU A 619 1.97 5.29 1.06
N ALA A 620 2.08 4.23 0.26
CA ALA A 620 3.14 3.23 0.43
C ALA A 620 4.53 3.81 0.17
N ASN A 621 4.69 4.63 -0.87
CA ASN A 621 5.93 5.35 -1.15
C ASN A 621 6.28 6.33 -0.02
N VAL A 622 5.29 7.05 0.50
CA VAL A 622 5.39 7.97 1.64
C VAL A 622 5.87 7.24 2.89
N MET A 623 5.36 6.04 3.17
CA MET A 623 5.81 5.22 4.29
C MET A 623 7.23 4.66 4.07
N GLN A 624 7.55 4.21 2.86
CA GLN A 624 8.91 3.73 2.51
C GLN A 624 9.95 4.85 2.65
N ASP A 625 9.62 6.07 2.19
CA ASP A 625 10.46 7.25 2.34
C ASP A 625 10.67 7.64 3.80
N GLN A 626 9.61 7.62 4.62
CA GLN A 626 9.72 7.90 6.05
C GLN A 626 10.66 6.90 6.73
N ARG A 627 10.56 5.61 6.35
CA ARG A 627 11.47 4.57 6.82
C ARG A 627 12.93 4.86 6.44
N ILE A 628 13.21 5.25 5.19
CA ILE A 628 14.57 5.53 4.72
C ILE A 628 15.19 6.67 5.55
N LEU A 629 14.43 7.73 5.80
CA LEU A 629 14.86 8.84 6.67
C LEU A 629 15.15 8.39 8.10
N ASP A 630 14.34 7.48 8.65
CA ASP A 630 14.56 6.93 9.99
C ASP A 630 15.76 5.96 10.05
N ASP A 631 16.14 5.31 8.94
CA ASP A 631 17.33 4.46 8.79
C ASP A 631 18.62 5.33 8.66
N ASP A 632 18.60 6.41 7.87
CA ASP A 632 19.73 7.34 7.73
C ASP A 632 20.09 8.02 9.07
N ASP A 633 19.08 8.30 9.88
CA ASP A 633 19.19 8.83 11.24
C ASP A 633 19.99 7.93 12.20
N VAL A 634 20.18 6.64 11.87
CA VAL A 634 20.93 5.64 12.65
C VAL A 634 22.40 5.64 12.27
N ILE A 635 22.73 5.89 10.99
CA ILE A 635 24.10 5.92 10.47
C ILE A 635 24.95 6.99 11.19
N VAL A 636 24.33 8.09 11.64
CA VAL A 636 24.99 9.21 12.33
C VAL A 636 25.66 8.79 13.65
N TYR A 637 25.24 7.70 14.28
CA TYR A 637 25.78 7.21 15.56
C TYR A 637 26.77 6.04 15.41
N SER A 638 27.05 5.60 14.19
CA SER A 638 28.01 4.53 13.92
C SER A 638 29.44 5.00 14.22
N SER A 639 30.11 4.29 15.13
CA SER A 639 31.56 4.36 15.26
C SER A 639 32.17 3.30 14.34
N ASN A 640 32.97 3.74 13.35
CA ASN A 640 33.79 2.85 12.53
C ASN A 640 34.84 2.13 13.41
N ALA A 641 34.45 1.04 14.05
CA ALA A 641 35.34 0.13 14.75
C ALA A 641 34.88 -1.29 14.44
N MET A 642 35.25 -1.76 13.25
CA MET A 642 35.11 -3.16 12.87
C MET A 642 36.21 -3.95 13.59
N GLU A 643 35.91 -4.48 14.78
CA GLU A 643 36.76 -5.49 15.39
C GLU A 643 36.75 -6.73 14.48
N ARG A 644 37.94 -7.17 14.07
CA ARG A 644 38.15 -8.37 13.24
C ARG A 644 37.74 -9.60 14.04
N SER A 645 36.49 -10.01 13.91
CA SER A 645 36.04 -11.37 14.24
C SER A 645 36.70 -12.38 13.28
N GLU A 646 36.96 -13.60 13.74
CA GLU A 646 37.46 -14.72 12.93
C GLU A 646 36.51 -14.99 11.74
N GLU A 647 36.83 -14.44 10.56
CA GLU A 647 36.03 -14.61 9.35
C GLU A 647 36.12 -16.04 8.81
N LEU A 648 34.99 -16.57 8.32
CA LEU A 648 34.99 -17.77 7.47
C LEU A 648 35.83 -17.51 6.21
N GLU A 649 36.96 -18.22 6.10
CA GLU A 649 37.77 -18.24 4.90
C GLU A 649 37.07 -19.04 3.80
N VAL A 650 36.82 -18.35 2.69
CA VAL A 650 36.26 -18.94 1.48
C VAL A 650 37.40 -19.26 0.53
N VAL A 651 37.28 -20.41 -0.10
CA VAL A 651 38.21 -20.85 -1.12
C VAL A 651 38.13 -19.91 -2.33
N LYS A 652 39.25 -19.29 -2.70
CA LYS A 652 39.36 -18.46 -3.92
C LYS A 652 39.85 -19.32 -5.08
N PRO A 653 39.07 -19.49 -6.17
CA PRO A 653 39.57 -20.17 -7.36
C PRO A 653 40.77 -19.41 -7.92
N PHE A 654 41.93 -20.06 -7.99
CA PHE A 654 43.17 -19.47 -8.51
C PHE A 654 42.99 -19.06 -9.99
N VAL A 655 43.40 -17.84 -10.31
CA VAL A 655 43.69 -17.39 -11.67
C VAL A 655 45.02 -16.67 -11.60
N PHE A 656 46.04 -17.17 -12.32
CA PHE A 656 47.40 -16.63 -12.32
C PHE A 656 47.44 -15.11 -12.56
N ASN A 657 48.38 -14.45 -11.88
CA ASN A 657 49.20 -13.37 -12.43
C ASN A 657 50.45 -13.27 -11.55
N GLU A 658 51.58 -13.79 -12.02
CA GLU A 658 52.91 -13.37 -11.57
C GLU A 658 53.98 -13.56 -12.66
N ASP A 659 53.77 -14.48 -13.62
CA ASP A 659 54.66 -14.65 -14.78
C ASP A 659 53.94 -14.46 -16.14
N GLY A 660 53.73 -13.21 -16.54
CA GLY A 660 53.79 -12.78 -17.96
C GLY A 660 52.89 -13.41 -19.06
N TRP A 661 51.90 -14.26 -18.77
CA TRP A 661 50.96 -14.76 -19.80
C TRP A 661 49.50 -14.39 -19.49
N GLN A 662 48.92 -13.53 -20.35
CA GLN A 662 47.49 -13.21 -20.33
C GLN A 662 46.67 -14.46 -20.69
N ILE A 663 45.98 -15.06 -19.72
CA ILE A 663 44.90 -16.01 -20.01
C ILE A 663 43.74 -15.22 -20.62
N GLN A 664 43.56 -15.32 -21.93
CA GLN A 664 42.33 -14.87 -22.58
C GLN A 664 41.14 -15.59 -21.90
N ASN A 665 40.13 -14.83 -21.45
CA ASN A 665 38.90 -15.34 -20.84
C ASN A 665 38.93 -15.73 -19.34
N ALA A 666 39.87 -15.21 -18.53
CA ALA A 666 39.86 -15.36 -17.07
C ALA A 666 38.49 -15.08 -16.40
N HIS A 667 37.79 -14.05 -16.87
CA HIS A 667 36.45 -13.70 -16.40
C HIS A 667 35.39 -14.76 -16.76
N ARG A 668 35.46 -15.34 -17.96
CA ARG A 668 34.55 -16.40 -18.44
C ARG A 668 34.72 -17.68 -17.62
N LEU A 669 35.97 -18.04 -17.30
CA LEU A 669 36.30 -19.22 -16.48
C LEU A 669 35.81 -19.05 -15.03
N ARG A 670 36.02 -17.88 -14.41
CA ARG A 670 35.45 -17.58 -13.08
C ARG A 670 33.93 -17.72 -13.07
N LYS A 671 33.25 -17.25 -14.13
CA LYS A 671 31.80 -17.37 -14.28
C LYS A 671 31.36 -18.83 -14.48
N LYS A 672 32.14 -19.64 -15.19
CA LYS A 672 31.92 -21.09 -15.38
C LYS A 672 32.05 -21.85 -14.06
N PHE A 673 33.16 -21.67 -13.33
CA PHE A 673 33.38 -22.33 -12.04
C PHE A 673 32.33 -21.92 -11.00
N LYS A 674 31.98 -20.64 -10.92
CA LYS A 674 30.92 -20.17 -10.03
C LYS A 674 29.56 -20.82 -10.35
N ARG A 675 29.24 -21.03 -11.63
CA ARG A 675 28.03 -21.77 -12.04
C ARG A 675 28.07 -23.23 -11.60
N ILE A 676 29.20 -23.92 -11.80
CA ILE A 676 29.37 -25.32 -11.41
C ILE A 676 29.24 -25.46 -9.88
N MET A 677 29.90 -24.59 -9.11
CA MET A 677 29.81 -24.58 -7.65
C MET A 677 28.37 -24.39 -7.17
N ILE A 678 27.66 -23.37 -7.68
CA ILE A 678 26.27 -23.11 -7.29
C ILE A 678 25.37 -24.31 -7.65
N LEU A 679 25.61 -24.95 -8.80
CA LEU A 679 24.86 -26.13 -9.22
C LEU A 679 25.09 -27.32 -8.28
N GLU A 680 26.34 -27.65 -7.96
CA GLU A 680 26.69 -28.76 -7.07
C GLU A 680 26.23 -28.52 -5.62
N LEU A 681 26.33 -27.29 -5.12
CA LEU A 681 25.82 -26.90 -3.81
C LEU A 681 24.29 -27.00 -3.72
N SER A 682 23.59 -26.92 -4.85
CA SER A 682 22.11 -26.98 -4.89
C SER A 682 21.53 -28.40 -4.87
N LYS A 683 22.35 -29.45 -5.03
CA LYS A 683 21.88 -30.83 -5.02
C LYS A 683 21.54 -31.31 -3.59
N LYS A 684 20.55 -32.22 -3.47
CA LYS A 684 20.04 -32.74 -2.19
C LYS A 684 20.65 -34.08 -1.76
N ASP A 685 21.53 -34.67 -2.55
CA ASP A 685 22.16 -35.96 -2.27
C ASP A 685 23.27 -35.79 -1.22
N VAL A 686 23.09 -36.42 -0.06
CA VAL A 686 24.02 -36.35 1.07
C VAL A 686 24.56 -37.76 1.36
N MET A 687 25.78 -37.85 1.89
CA MET A 687 26.33 -39.12 2.37
C MET A 687 25.69 -39.48 3.72
N PRO A 688 25.13 -40.69 3.91
CA PRO A 688 24.59 -41.15 5.19
C PRO A 688 25.68 -41.22 6.27
N ASP A 689 25.31 -41.00 7.54
CA ASP A 689 26.24 -40.92 8.67
C ASP A 689 27.08 -42.18 8.85
N GLU A 690 26.44 -43.35 8.83
CA GLU A 690 27.13 -44.64 8.92
C GLU A 690 28.22 -44.80 7.86
N ARG A 691 27.94 -44.33 6.63
CA ARG A 691 28.91 -44.39 5.53
C ARG A 691 29.99 -43.33 5.69
N ALA A 692 29.65 -42.12 6.12
CA ALA A 692 30.62 -41.04 6.35
C ALA A 692 31.63 -41.40 7.45
N GLU A 693 31.22 -42.09 8.51
CA GLU A 693 32.10 -42.52 9.61
C GLU A 693 33.09 -43.62 9.18
N THR A 694 32.73 -44.45 8.20
CA THR A 694 33.62 -45.51 7.68
C THR A 694 34.71 -45.00 6.72
N VAL A 695 34.62 -43.74 6.26
CA VAL A 695 35.61 -43.17 5.35
C VAL A 695 36.85 -42.76 6.14
N THR A 696 37.95 -43.48 5.95
CA THR A 696 39.25 -43.12 6.56
C THR A 696 40.12 -42.27 5.64
N ASN A 697 40.01 -42.47 4.31
CA ASN A 697 40.74 -41.69 3.31
C ASN A 697 39.79 -41.04 2.30
N VAL A 698 39.73 -39.71 2.31
CA VAL A 698 38.80 -38.92 1.49
C VAL A 698 39.15 -38.89 -0.01
N TRP A 699 40.39 -39.23 -0.38
CA TRP A 699 40.84 -39.22 -1.79
C TRP A 699 40.38 -40.44 -2.59
N ASN A 700 40.05 -41.54 -1.90
CA ASN A 700 39.55 -42.78 -2.53
C ASN A 700 38.10 -42.67 -3.00
N LEU A 701 37.42 -41.58 -2.66
CA LEU A 701 36.04 -41.31 -3.07
C LEU A 701 35.97 -40.83 -4.52
N SER A 702 34.92 -41.25 -5.22
CA SER A 702 34.53 -40.70 -6.53
C SER A 702 34.16 -39.22 -6.39
N LEU A 703 34.24 -38.43 -7.48
CA LEU A 703 33.91 -37.00 -7.44
C LEU A 703 32.50 -36.74 -6.89
N GLU A 704 31.53 -37.60 -7.25
CA GLU A 704 30.16 -37.52 -6.75
C GLU A 704 30.08 -37.77 -5.24
N ASP A 705 30.76 -38.81 -4.73
CA ASP A 705 30.78 -39.11 -3.30
C ASP A 705 31.58 -38.05 -2.49
N ARG A 706 32.59 -37.38 -3.08
CA ARG A 706 33.27 -36.22 -2.46
C ARG A 706 32.31 -35.07 -2.24
N TRP A 707 31.52 -34.72 -3.24
CA TRP A 707 30.49 -33.69 -3.12
C TRP A 707 29.39 -34.07 -2.13
N ARG A 708 29.00 -35.35 -2.04
CA ARG A 708 28.03 -35.86 -1.05
C ARG A 708 28.53 -35.76 0.39
N LEU A 709 29.81 -36.07 0.62
CA LEU A 709 30.46 -35.94 1.92
C LEU A 709 30.64 -34.46 2.30
N TYR A 710 31.05 -33.62 1.35
CA TYR A 710 31.14 -32.16 1.54
C TYR A 710 29.79 -31.53 1.88
N ARG A 711 28.70 -31.94 1.20
CA ARG A 711 27.33 -31.51 1.54
C ARG A 711 26.92 -31.90 2.96
N ARG A 712 27.37 -33.06 3.47
CA ARG A 712 27.13 -33.46 4.87
C ARG A 712 27.80 -32.51 5.86
N TRP A 713 29.09 -32.20 5.66
CA TRP A 713 29.82 -31.25 6.51
C TRP A 713 29.20 -29.85 6.47
N LEU A 714 28.72 -29.42 5.29
CA LEU A 714 28.03 -28.14 5.14
C LEU A 714 26.70 -28.07 5.92
N ILE A 715 25.97 -29.18 6.06
CA ILE A 715 24.70 -29.19 6.82
C ILE A 715 24.96 -28.78 8.27
N ASP A 716 25.99 -29.34 8.91
CA ASP A 716 26.33 -29.04 10.31
C ASP A 716 26.69 -27.56 10.50
N VAL A 717 27.49 -27.01 9.58
CA VAL A 717 27.87 -25.59 9.62
C VAL A 717 26.66 -24.69 9.40
N ARG A 718 25.79 -25.02 8.44
CA ARG A 718 24.55 -24.27 8.18
C ARG A 718 23.61 -24.31 9.37
N GLU A 719 23.44 -25.46 10.02
CA GLU A 719 22.62 -25.60 11.22
C GLU A 719 23.16 -24.77 12.38
N ARG A 720 24.48 -24.74 12.59
CA ARG A 720 25.08 -23.91 13.64
C ARG A 720 24.78 -22.43 13.40
N TYR A 721 25.04 -21.91 12.20
CA TYR A 721 24.70 -20.52 11.86
C TYR A 721 23.21 -20.22 12.00
N ARG A 722 22.32 -21.17 11.70
CA ARG A 722 20.88 -20.98 11.92
C ARG A 722 20.51 -20.86 13.39
N ARG A 723 21.09 -21.70 14.25
CA ARG A 723 20.87 -21.61 15.70
C ARG A 723 21.38 -20.28 16.25
N ASP A 724 22.57 -19.86 15.80
CA ASP A 724 23.16 -18.57 16.17
C ASP A 724 22.29 -17.40 15.70
N ILE A 725 21.84 -17.40 14.44
CA ILE A 725 20.92 -16.39 13.89
C ILE A 725 19.62 -16.35 14.69
N SER A 726 19.01 -17.50 14.99
CA SER A 726 17.76 -17.59 15.74
C SER A 726 17.91 -17.04 17.17
N TYR A 727 19.02 -17.35 17.85
CA TYR A 727 19.31 -16.84 19.18
C TYR A 727 19.58 -15.32 19.18
N LEU A 728 20.42 -14.86 18.25
CA LEU A 728 20.79 -13.45 18.10
C LEU A 728 19.59 -12.58 17.66
N GLN A 729 18.65 -13.16 16.89
CA GLN A 729 17.46 -12.46 16.41
C GLN A 729 16.61 -11.89 17.55
N TYR A 730 16.37 -12.67 18.61
CA TYR A 730 15.57 -12.19 19.75
C TYR A 730 16.21 -10.97 20.43
N GLY A 731 17.53 -11.02 20.64
CA GLY A 731 18.30 -9.91 21.22
C GLY A 731 18.29 -8.68 20.32
N PHE A 732 18.47 -8.87 19.01
CA PHE A 732 18.42 -7.81 18.01
C PHE A 732 17.06 -7.11 17.97
N GLU A 733 15.96 -7.87 17.95
CA GLU A 733 14.61 -7.30 17.92
C GLU A 733 14.23 -6.59 19.22
N ALA A 734 14.72 -7.06 20.37
CA ALA A 734 14.60 -6.34 21.62
C ALA A 734 15.34 -4.99 21.57
N GLY A 735 16.54 -4.97 20.97
CA GLY A 735 17.30 -3.75 20.70
C GLY A 735 16.56 -2.77 19.79
N VAL A 736 16.01 -3.26 18.68
CA VAL A 736 15.18 -2.48 17.73
C VAL A 736 13.96 -1.88 18.43
N ARG A 737 13.26 -2.65 19.28
CA ARG A 737 12.10 -2.16 20.04
C ARG A 737 12.49 -1.01 20.96
N ARG A 738 13.59 -1.16 21.71
CA ARG A 738 14.13 -0.10 22.59
C ARG A 738 14.53 1.15 21.80
N LEU A 739 15.13 0.98 20.63
CA LEU A 739 15.47 2.09 19.74
C LEU A 739 14.21 2.82 19.27
N LYS A 740 13.18 2.10 18.82
CA LYS A 740 11.90 2.65 18.39
C LYS A 740 11.19 3.41 19.51
N GLU A 741 11.13 2.85 20.71
CA GLU A 741 10.59 3.52 21.89
C GLU A 741 11.32 4.83 22.21
N THR A 742 12.66 4.83 22.08
CA THR A 742 13.48 6.00 22.35
C THR A 742 13.33 7.06 21.25
N LYS A 743 13.24 6.66 19.98
CA LYS A 743 12.86 7.56 18.86
C LYS A 743 11.49 8.19 19.13
N GLY A 744 10.51 7.40 19.60
CA GLY A 744 9.18 7.91 19.97
C GLY A 744 9.19 8.94 21.11
N LYS A 745 10.16 8.89 22.04
CA LYS A 745 10.34 9.94 23.06
C LYS A 745 10.77 11.27 22.44
N LEU A 746 11.64 11.24 21.42
CA LEU A 746 12.02 12.43 20.68
C LEU A 746 10.85 13.01 19.90
N ASP A 747 10.08 12.15 19.22
CA ASP A 747 8.87 12.58 18.49
C ASP A 747 7.88 13.26 19.46
N LEU A 748 7.67 12.66 20.64
CA LEU A 748 6.81 13.25 21.68
C LEU A 748 7.30 14.63 22.11
N GLU A 749 8.59 14.81 22.41
CA GLU A 749 9.17 16.12 22.80
C GLU A 749 8.92 17.21 21.75
N ILE A 750 8.94 16.85 20.46
CA ILE A 750 8.63 17.77 19.36
C ILE A 750 7.14 18.10 19.35
N LEU A 751 6.29 17.08 19.41
CA LEU A 751 4.83 17.23 19.35
C LEU A 751 4.25 17.97 20.55
N GLU A 752 4.85 17.84 21.74
CA GLU A 752 4.44 18.58 22.94
C GLU A 752 4.71 20.09 22.87
N ARG A 753 5.62 20.50 21.98
CA ARG A 753 5.92 21.91 21.71
C ARG A 753 5.05 22.49 20.59
N ALA A 754 4.26 21.66 19.92
CA ALA A 754 3.40 22.08 18.82
C ALA A 754 2.11 22.75 19.31
N ASP A 755 1.59 23.65 18.50
CA ASP A 755 0.25 24.21 18.62
C ASP A 755 -0.76 23.46 17.76
N VAL A 756 -0.32 22.97 16.60
CA VAL A 756 -1.11 22.16 15.67
C VAL A 756 -0.30 20.94 15.28
N VAL A 757 -0.94 19.78 15.37
CA VAL A 757 -0.40 18.54 14.81
C VAL A 757 -1.35 18.06 13.72
N GLY A 758 -0.85 17.95 12.49
CA GLY A 758 -1.63 17.45 11.36
C GLY A 758 -1.14 16.09 10.89
N MET A 759 -2.07 15.17 10.62
CA MET A 759 -1.79 13.82 10.12
C MET A 759 -2.96 13.25 9.32
N THR A 760 -2.70 12.23 8.50
CA THR A 760 -3.78 11.46 7.87
C THR A 760 -4.46 10.54 8.88
N THR A 761 -5.66 10.04 8.56
CA THR A 761 -6.36 9.06 9.41
C THR A 761 -5.52 7.80 9.69
N THR A 762 -4.85 7.27 8.67
CA THR A 762 -3.91 6.15 8.77
C THR A 762 -2.69 6.50 9.64
N GLY A 763 -2.16 7.72 9.50
CA GLY A 763 -1.10 8.27 10.35
C GLY A 763 -1.51 8.37 11.81
N ALA A 764 -2.74 8.80 12.09
CA ALA A 764 -3.29 8.88 13.45
C ALA A 764 -3.39 7.51 14.11
N ALA A 765 -3.85 6.49 13.37
CA ALA A 765 -3.90 5.12 13.86
C ALA A 765 -2.48 4.57 14.16
N LYS A 766 -1.51 4.80 13.26
CA LYS A 766 -0.10 4.39 13.44
C LYS A 766 0.54 5.04 14.68
N HIS A 767 0.29 6.33 14.90
CA HIS A 767 0.87 7.10 16.00
C HIS A 767 -0.04 7.17 17.24
N ARG A 768 -1.00 6.24 17.39
CA ARG A 768 -2.00 6.26 18.47
C ARG A 768 -1.39 6.31 19.88
N GLU A 769 -0.28 5.61 20.12
CA GLU A 769 0.40 5.65 21.43
C GLU A 769 1.00 7.02 21.74
N LEU A 770 1.49 7.74 20.72
CA LEU A 770 1.94 9.12 20.87
C LEU A 770 0.76 10.06 21.09
N LEU A 771 -0.34 9.89 20.34
CA LEU A 771 -1.57 10.68 20.52
C LEU A 771 -2.16 10.50 21.91
N GLY A 772 -2.16 9.28 22.45
CA GLY A 772 -2.61 9.00 23.82
C GLY A 772 -1.81 9.76 24.88
N LYS A 773 -0.50 9.96 24.66
CA LYS A 773 0.37 10.80 25.52
C LYS A 773 0.16 12.30 25.26
N LEU A 774 -0.07 12.67 24.01
CA LEU A 774 -0.29 14.06 23.59
C LEU A 774 -1.65 14.60 24.05
N GLN A 775 -2.66 13.74 24.27
CA GLN A 775 -3.96 14.12 24.81
C GLN A 775 -4.56 15.40 24.16
N PRO A 776 -4.69 15.46 22.81
CA PRO A 776 -5.32 16.60 22.15
C PRO A 776 -6.77 16.74 22.61
N ARG A 777 -7.15 17.95 23.04
CA ARG A 777 -8.53 18.25 23.48
C ARG A 777 -9.46 18.52 22.32
N ILE A 778 -8.92 19.08 21.24
CA ILE A 778 -9.67 19.50 20.06
C ILE A 778 -9.16 18.69 18.88
N THR A 779 -10.10 18.05 18.18
CA THR A 779 -9.83 17.33 16.93
C THR A 779 -10.70 17.92 15.82
N ILE A 780 -10.07 18.35 14.73
CA ILE A 780 -10.74 18.82 13.51
C ILE A 780 -10.54 17.74 12.45
N VAL A 781 -11.64 17.26 11.87
CA VAL A 781 -11.62 16.28 10.78
C VAL A 781 -12.17 16.93 9.52
N GLU A 782 -11.32 17.12 8.52
CA GLU A 782 -11.74 17.56 7.18
C GLU A 782 -12.04 16.34 6.31
N GLU A 783 -12.93 16.51 5.32
CA GLU A 783 -13.42 15.43 4.44
C GLU A 783 -14.07 14.28 5.22
N ALA A 784 -14.64 14.59 6.40
CA ALA A 784 -15.15 13.59 7.33
C ALA A 784 -16.27 12.69 6.75
N ALA A 785 -16.92 13.13 5.68
CA ALA A 785 -17.94 12.34 4.98
C ALA A 785 -17.37 11.23 4.10
N GLU A 786 -16.11 11.33 3.65
CA GLU A 786 -15.42 10.36 2.78
C GLU A 786 -14.59 9.33 3.58
N VAL A 787 -14.52 9.50 4.91
CA VAL A 787 -13.73 8.66 5.81
C VAL A 787 -14.59 7.57 6.45
N LEU A 788 -14.09 6.33 6.46
CA LEU A 788 -14.71 5.23 7.21
C LEU A 788 -14.81 5.56 8.71
N GLU A 789 -15.93 5.21 9.33
CA GLU A 789 -16.20 5.50 10.73
C GLU A 789 -15.12 4.96 11.69
N SER A 790 -14.61 3.75 11.43
CA SER A 790 -13.51 3.12 12.15
C SER A 790 -12.20 3.94 12.14
N HIS A 791 -11.92 4.66 11.06
CA HIS A 791 -10.73 5.50 10.93
C HIS A 791 -10.83 6.77 11.79
N ILE A 792 -12.01 7.40 11.87
CA ILE A 792 -12.22 8.57 12.73
C ILE A 792 -12.10 8.16 14.20
N VAL A 793 -12.79 7.11 14.63
CA VAL A 793 -12.80 6.65 16.03
C VAL A 793 -11.39 6.36 16.56
N THR A 794 -10.56 5.69 15.75
CA THR A 794 -9.19 5.33 16.14
C THR A 794 -8.26 6.54 16.26
N SER A 795 -8.58 7.65 15.60
CA SER A 795 -7.84 8.92 15.74
C SER A 795 -8.18 9.66 17.04
N LEU A 796 -9.34 9.40 17.65
CA LEU A 796 -9.78 10.09 18.86
C LEU A 796 -9.10 9.55 20.13
N THR A 797 -8.73 10.45 21.03
CA THR A 797 -8.13 10.10 22.33
C THR A 797 -9.14 10.30 23.46
N PRO A 798 -8.97 9.64 24.63
CA PRO A 798 -9.88 9.82 25.76
C PRO A 798 -9.93 11.28 26.27
N ALA A 799 -8.90 12.09 25.96
CA ALA A 799 -8.84 13.50 26.31
C ALA A 799 -9.57 14.42 25.33
N CYS A 800 -10.11 13.89 24.23
CA CYS A 800 -10.87 14.67 23.24
C CYS A 800 -12.17 15.17 23.87
N GLN A 801 -12.30 16.49 23.96
CA GLN A 801 -13.43 17.21 24.53
C GLN A 801 -14.21 17.99 23.47
N HIS A 802 -13.70 18.07 22.25
CA HIS A 802 -14.28 18.86 21.18
C HIS A 802 -13.92 18.26 19.82
N LEU A 803 -14.92 17.76 19.11
CA LEU A 803 -14.79 17.16 17.78
C LEU A 803 -15.55 17.99 16.75
N ILE A 804 -14.84 18.45 15.71
CA ILE A 804 -15.40 19.24 14.62
C ILE A 804 -15.26 18.43 13.33
N LEU A 805 -16.39 18.00 12.78
CA LEU A 805 -16.46 17.25 11.52
C LEU A 805 -16.90 18.18 10.39
N ILE A 806 -16.04 18.34 9.37
CA ILE A 806 -16.32 19.14 8.18
C ILE A 806 -16.34 18.21 6.98
N GLY A 807 -17.46 18.18 6.24
CA GLY A 807 -17.61 17.27 5.11
C GLY A 807 -18.89 17.51 4.33
N ASP A 808 -19.22 16.57 3.44
CA ASP A 808 -20.50 16.57 2.74
C ASP A 808 -20.99 15.14 2.43
N HIS A 809 -21.97 14.68 3.19
CA HIS A 809 -22.57 13.34 3.03
C HIS A 809 -23.42 13.18 1.76
N GLN A 810 -23.63 14.24 0.99
CA GLN A 810 -24.32 14.19 -0.31
C GLN A 810 -23.33 14.06 -1.49
N GLN A 811 -22.02 14.00 -1.22
CA GLN A 811 -20.96 13.78 -2.21
C GLN A 811 -20.48 12.32 -2.15
N LEU A 812 -19.17 12.10 -2.32
CA LEU A 812 -18.59 10.76 -2.26
C LEU A 812 -18.69 10.20 -0.84
N ARG A 813 -18.96 8.90 -0.79
CA ARG A 813 -18.88 8.09 0.42
C ARG A 813 -17.52 7.42 0.50
N PRO A 814 -17.12 6.92 1.69
CA PRO A 814 -16.03 5.96 1.81
C PRO A 814 -16.23 4.81 0.82
N ASN A 815 -15.15 4.29 0.26
CA ASN A 815 -15.17 3.20 -0.70
C ASN A 815 -14.56 1.92 -0.10
N PRO A 816 -15.36 1.03 0.52
CA PRO A 816 -14.88 -0.27 0.99
C PRO A 816 -14.39 -1.13 -0.17
N THR A 817 -13.40 -1.97 0.11
CA THR A 817 -12.84 -2.89 -0.88
C THR A 817 -13.90 -3.89 -1.36
N VAL A 818 -14.75 -4.35 -0.45
CA VAL A 818 -15.78 -5.34 -0.71
C VAL A 818 -17.14 -4.65 -0.90
N TYR A 819 -17.58 -4.57 -2.16
CA TYR A 819 -18.88 -3.98 -2.52
C TYR A 819 -20.08 -4.55 -1.74
N ASP A 820 -20.08 -5.86 -1.44
CA ASP A 820 -21.15 -6.49 -0.67
C ASP A 820 -21.26 -5.93 0.76
N LEU A 821 -20.13 -5.52 1.38
CA LEU A 821 -20.13 -4.93 2.73
C LEU A 821 -20.70 -3.52 2.72
N ALA A 822 -20.40 -2.72 1.70
CA ALA A 822 -21.07 -1.44 1.48
C ALA A 822 -22.59 -1.65 1.34
N LYS A 823 -23.02 -2.49 0.40
CA LYS A 823 -24.43 -2.65 0.05
C LYS A 823 -25.30 -3.30 1.14
N HIS A 824 -24.79 -4.31 1.84
CA HIS A 824 -25.59 -5.14 2.73
C HIS A 824 -25.27 -4.93 4.22
N TYR A 825 -24.11 -4.37 4.53
CA TYR A 825 -23.66 -4.11 5.89
C TYR A 825 -23.41 -2.63 6.19
N ASN A 826 -23.64 -1.74 5.22
CA ASN A 826 -23.54 -0.28 5.37
C ASN A 826 -22.14 0.21 5.80
N LEU A 827 -21.09 -0.48 5.37
CA LEU A 827 -19.71 -0.11 5.71
C LEU A 827 -19.29 1.20 5.02
N ASP A 828 -19.94 1.58 3.91
CA ASP A 828 -19.74 2.85 3.19
C ASP A 828 -20.42 4.04 3.87
N VAL A 829 -21.10 3.87 5.00
CA VAL A 829 -21.71 4.99 5.73
C VAL A 829 -20.68 5.55 6.70
N SER A 830 -20.28 6.81 6.50
CA SER A 830 -19.35 7.52 7.39
C SER A 830 -20.01 7.91 8.71
N LEU A 831 -19.19 8.16 9.74
CA LEU A 831 -19.66 8.72 11.01
C LEU A 831 -20.46 10.01 10.78
N PHE A 832 -19.99 10.86 9.86
CA PHE A 832 -20.66 12.10 9.49
C PHE A 832 -22.11 11.83 9.01
N GLU A 833 -22.27 10.94 8.04
CA GLU A 833 -23.60 10.62 7.49
C GLU A 833 -24.51 9.98 8.53
N ARG A 834 -23.98 9.06 9.34
CA ARG A 834 -24.74 8.40 10.41
C ARG A 834 -25.25 9.41 11.43
N MET A 835 -24.42 10.36 11.86
CA MET A 835 -24.83 11.41 12.80
C MET A 835 -25.95 12.29 12.22
N VAL A 836 -25.81 12.72 10.96
CA VAL A 836 -26.85 13.52 10.29
C VAL A 836 -28.18 12.74 10.23
N LYS A 837 -28.15 11.45 9.88
CA LYS A 837 -29.36 10.61 9.82
C LYS A 837 -30.04 10.41 11.17
N ASN A 838 -29.27 10.36 12.26
CA ASN A 838 -29.81 10.27 13.62
C ASN A 838 -30.35 11.58 14.19
N GLY A 839 -30.39 12.65 13.38
CA GLY A 839 -30.94 13.94 13.77
C GLY A 839 -29.99 14.76 14.64
N MET A 840 -28.69 14.49 14.58
CA MET A 840 -27.67 15.31 15.23
C MET A 840 -27.68 16.72 14.60
N PRO A 841 -27.84 17.81 15.38
CA PRO A 841 -27.67 19.18 14.90
C PRO A 841 -26.45 19.37 13.99
N PHE A 842 -26.70 19.80 12.75
CA PHE A 842 -25.66 20.14 11.79
C PHE A 842 -25.99 21.47 11.12
N THR A 843 -24.97 22.15 10.62
CA THR A 843 -25.14 23.38 9.83
C THR A 843 -24.71 23.14 8.40
N ARG A 844 -25.59 23.45 7.45
CA ARG A 844 -25.27 23.43 6.01
C ARG A 844 -24.85 24.82 5.53
N LEU A 845 -23.68 24.91 4.89
CA LEU A 845 -23.24 26.09 4.16
C LEU A 845 -24.07 26.28 2.88
N ARG A 846 -24.44 27.52 2.55
CA ARG A 846 -25.45 27.80 1.50
C ARG A 846 -24.88 28.52 0.29
N LEU A 847 -23.95 29.45 0.47
CA LEU A 847 -23.49 30.34 -0.59
C LEU A 847 -22.26 29.77 -1.31
N GLN A 848 -22.37 29.49 -2.62
CA GLN A 848 -21.31 28.89 -3.42
C GLN A 848 -20.58 29.92 -4.29
N HIS A 849 -19.25 29.77 -4.39
CA HIS A 849 -18.34 30.73 -5.05
C HIS A 849 -17.57 30.13 -6.25
N ARG A 850 -17.86 28.89 -6.66
CA ARG A 850 -17.04 28.15 -7.64
C ARG A 850 -17.74 27.94 -8.97
N MET A 851 -18.98 27.49 -8.95
CA MET A 851 -19.71 27.01 -10.12
C MET A 851 -20.48 28.15 -10.78
N ARG A 852 -20.62 28.10 -12.11
CA ARG A 852 -21.58 28.94 -12.81
C ARG A 852 -23.01 28.62 -12.38
N PRO A 853 -23.95 29.59 -12.40
CA PRO A 853 -25.35 29.37 -12.07
C PRO A 853 -25.98 28.21 -12.86
N GLU A 854 -25.67 28.09 -14.16
CA GLU A 854 -26.17 27.05 -15.05
C GLU A 854 -25.76 25.64 -14.60
N ILE A 855 -24.56 25.50 -14.03
CA ILE A 855 -24.04 24.23 -13.48
C ILE A 855 -24.62 24.00 -12.08
N SER A 856 -24.60 25.02 -11.22
CA SER A 856 -25.13 24.91 -9.84
C SER A 856 -26.60 24.49 -9.82
N LYS A 857 -27.40 24.94 -10.79
CA LYS A 857 -28.82 24.61 -10.94
C LYS A 857 -29.05 23.10 -11.15
N MET A 858 -28.08 22.39 -11.74
CA MET A 858 -28.15 20.93 -11.88
C MET A 858 -28.10 20.22 -10.53
N LEU A 859 -27.59 20.87 -9.48
CA LEU A 859 -27.48 20.30 -8.13
C LEU A 859 -28.70 20.59 -7.23
N ASP A 860 -29.72 21.31 -7.73
CA ASP A 860 -30.91 21.70 -6.96
C ASP A 860 -31.68 20.48 -6.41
N HIS A 861 -31.63 19.33 -7.10
CA HIS A 861 -32.28 18.10 -6.67
C HIS A 861 -31.56 17.39 -5.51
N ILE A 862 -30.27 17.68 -5.30
CA ILE A 862 -29.45 17.15 -4.20
C ILE A 862 -29.55 18.08 -2.99
N TYR A 863 -29.43 19.40 -3.23
CA TYR A 863 -29.44 20.43 -2.19
C TYR A 863 -30.71 21.29 -2.28
N PHE A 864 -31.86 20.69 -1.97
CA PHE A 864 -33.16 21.37 -2.11
C PHE A 864 -33.55 22.18 -0.85
N GLU A 865 -33.31 21.66 0.35
CA GLU A 865 -33.70 22.32 1.61
C GLU A 865 -32.57 22.30 2.66
N PRO A 866 -31.97 23.45 3.01
CA PRO A 866 -32.07 24.74 2.30
C PRO A 866 -31.35 24.69 0.95
N LYS A 867 -31.85 25.48 -0.02
CA LYS A 867 -31.31 25.59 -1.38
C LYS A 867 -29.88 26.16 -1.41
N LEU A 868 -29.06 25.65 -2.34
CA LEU A 868 -27.73 26.18 -2.68
C LEU A 868 -27.86 27.52 -3.43
N GLU A 869 -27.21 28.56 -2.93
CA GLU A 869 -27.28 29.93 -3.46
C GLU A 869 -25.97 30.32 -4.16
N ASN A 870 -26.06 31.18 -5.18
CA ASN A 870 -24.91 31.63 -5.96
C ASN A 870 -24.38 32.98 -5.47
N HIS A 871 -23.08 33.06 -5.17
CA HIS A 871 -22.44 34.35 -4.87
C HIS A 871 -22.35 35.24 -6.12
N GLU A 872 -22.37 36.56 -5.94
CA GLU A 872 -22.29 37.52 -7.06
C GLU A 872 -21.05 37.31 -7.95
N SER A 873 -19.94 36.85 -7.36
CA SER A 873 -18.70 36.56 -8.09
C SER A 873 -18.86 35.55 -9.22
N VAL A 874 -19.76 34.57 -9.10
CA VAL A 874 -19.97 33.55 -10.14
C VAL A 874 -20.96 34.00 -11.23
N MET A 875 -21.72 35.07 -10.97
CA MET A 875 -22.65 35.65 -11.95
C MET A 875 -21.90 36.38 -13.07
N ASN A 876 -20.69 36.85 -12.77
CA ASN A 876 -19.89 37.71 -13.65
C ASN A 876 -18.83 36.97 -14.49
N PHE A 877 -18.88 35.63 -14.55
CA PHE A 877 -17.92 34.86 -15.34
C PHE A 877 -18.16 35.05 -16.85
N GLY A 878 -17.15 35.52 -17.59
CA GLY A 878 -17.24 35.72 -19.05
C GLY A 878 -17.48 34.41 -19.81
N SER A 879 -18.26 34.43 -20.89
CA SER A 879 -18.65 33.22 -21.64
C SER A 879 -17.46 32.42 -22.18
N ILE A 880 -17.66 31.10 -22.32
CA ILE A 880 -16.64 30.21 -22.89
C ILE A 880 -16.45 30.55 -24.38
N LYS A 881 -15.20 30.81 -24.80
CA LYS A 881 -14.86 31.16 -26.18
C LYS A 881 -15.06 29.95 -27.10
N GLY A 882 -15.59 30.21 -28.29
CA GLY A 882 -15.81 29.20 -29.33
C GLY A 882 -17.06 28.34 -29.17
N VAL A 883 -17.88 28.54 -28.13
CA VAL A 883 -19.14 27.81 -27.96
C VAL A 883 -20.29 28.76 -27.66
N ALA A 884 -21.49 28.39 -28.14
CA ALA A 884 -22.69 29.23 -27.99
C ALA A 884 -23.26 29.23 -26.55
N ARG A 885 -23.02 28.16 -25.78
CA ARG A 885 -23.51 27.99 -24.40
C ARG A 885 -22.38 27.49 -23.50
N ASN A 886 -22.43 27.89 -22.23
CA ASN A 886 -21.45 27.49 -21.21
C ASN A 886 -21.69 26.08 -20.66
N ALA A 887 -22.88 25.52 -20.86
CA ALA A 887 -23.25 24.16 -20.51
C ALA A 887 -24.15 23.59 -21.61
N PHE A 888 -23.82 22.40 -22.10
CA PHE A 888 -24.58 21.70 -23.12
C PHE A 888 -24.41 20.19 -22.92
N PHE A 889 -25.46 19.44 -23.28
CA PHE A 889 -25.43 17.99 -23.35
C PHE A 889 -25.38 17.60 -24.81
N VAL A 890 -24.47 16.69 -25.15
CA VAL A 890 -24.37 16.10 -26.49
C VAL A 890 -24.97 14.72 -26.42
N ASP A 891 -25.97 14.48 -27.26
CA ASP A 891 -26.59 13.17 -27.43
C ASP A 891 -26.14 12.58 -28.77
N HIS A 892 -25.95 11.26 -28.82
CA HIS A 892 -25.63 10.53 -30.04
C HIS A 892 -26.21 9.12 -29.99
N GLU A 893 -26.66 8.62 -31.14
CA GLU A 893 -27.27 7.28 -31.27
C GLU A 893 -26.27 6.20 -31.72
N GLU A 894 -24.98 6.53 -31.77
CA GLU A 894 -23.91 5.59 -32.11
C GLU A 894 -23.89 4.43 -31.11
N THR A 895 -24.08 3.20 -31.60
CA THR A 895 -24.15 2.02 -30.75
C THR A 895 -22.78 1.68 -30.16
N GLU A 896 -22.71 1.28 -28.90
CA GLU A 896 -21.51 0.62 -28.39
C GLU A 896 -21.40 -0.79 -29.01
N VAL A 897 -20.27 -1.10 -29.69
CA VAL A 897 -20.04 -2.44 -30.29
C VAL A 897 -20.22 -3.52 -29.21
N GLY A 898 -21.27 -4.34 -29.36
CA GLY A 898 -21.62 -5.42 -28.43
C GLY A 898 -23.12 -5.56 -28.15
N THR A 899 -23.94 -4.58 -28.52
CA THR A 899 -25.35 -4.48 -28.07
C THR A 899 -26.37 -4.86 -29.16
N THR A 900 -26.29 -6.06 -29.73
CA THR A 900 -27.51 -6.69 -30.28
C THR A 900 -28.37 -7.21 -29.12
N LYS A 901 -29.70 -7.17 -29.24
CA LYS A 901 -30.66 -7.44 -28.14
C LYS A 901 -30.49 -8.80 -27.44
N GLU A 902 -29.75 -9.74 -28.01
CA GLU A 902 -29.40 -11.04 -27.41
C GLU A 902 -28.18 -10.98 -26.47
N ASN A 903 -27.36 -9.93 -26.56
CA ASN A 903 -26.13 -9.75 -25.79
C ASN A 903 -26.28 -8.92 -24.49
N VAL A 904 -27.46 -8.37 -24.21
CA VAL A 904 -27.71 -7.60 -22.97
C VAL A 904 -27.57 -8.48 -21.71
N ILE A 905 -27.79 -9.80 -21.84
CA ILE A 905 -27.54 -10.77 -20.76
C ILE A 905 -26.02 -11.09 -20.64
N PHE A 906 -25.27 -10.94 -21.72
CA PHE A 906 -23.84 -11.26 -21.83
C PHE A 906 -22.94 -10.15 -21.27
N ILE A 907 -23.36 -8.88 -21.34
CA ILE A 907 -22.55 -7.71 -20.96
C ILE A 907 -22.29 -7.61 -19.44
N LYS A 908 -23.11 -8.25 -18.59
CA LYS A 908 -22.87 -8.24 -17.13
C LYS A 908 -21.77 -9.18 -16.63
N ARG A 909 -21.12 -10.01 -17.48
CA ARG A 909 -20.31 -11.13 -16.98
C ARG A 909 -18.92 -11.37 -17.60
N GLN A 910 -18.41 -10.60 -18.57
CA GLN A 910 -17.15 -11.00 -19.23
C GLN A 910 -16.17 -9.84 -19.53
N TRP A 911 -15.24 -9.60 -18.60
CA TRP A 911 -14.01 -8.80 -18.76
C TRP A 911 -12.84 -9.61 -19.36
N ILE A 912 -13.11 -10.65 -20.17
CA ILE A 912 -12.08 -11.55 -20.71
C ILE A 912 -12.44 -11.92 -22.15
N LEU A 913 -12.18 -11.03 -23.10
CA LEU A 913 -11.91 -11.35 -24.51
C LEU A 913 -10.85 -10.36 -25.05
N PRO A 914 -10.00 -10.76 -26.02
CA PRO A 914 -8.94 -9.92 -26.56
C PRO A 914 -9.48 -8.58 -27.09
N TRP A 915 -8.82 -7.49 -26.73
CA TRP A 915 -9.25 -6.10 -26.94
C TRP A 915 -9.31 -5.66 -28.41
N LYS A 916 -8.78 -6.44 -29.37
CA LYS A 916 -8.65 -6.03 -30.78
C LYS A 916 -9.97 -5.81 -31.52
N GLU A 917 -11.09 -6.38 -31.06
CA GLU A 917 -12.38 -6.25 -31.76
C GLU A 917 -13.40 -5.33 -31.06
N LYS A 918 -13.12 -4.84 -29.84
CA LYS A 918 -14.00 -3.89 -29.11
C LYS A 918 -13.72 -2.41 -29.39
N ALA A 919 -12.69 -2.09 -30.18
CA ALA A 919 -12.16 -0.74 -30.38
C ALA A 919 -12.92 0.13 -31.41
N GLY A 920 -14.05 -0.33 -31.96
CA GLY A 920 -14.75 0.35 -33.05
C GLY A 920 -15.51 1.61 -32.66
N GLN A 921 -16.30 1.61 -31.57
CA GLN A 921 -17.23 2.70 -31.22
C GLN A 921 -17.00 3.43 -29.88
N MET A 922 -16.22 2.90 -28.92
CA MET A 922 -15.62 3.74 -27.84
C MET A 922 -14.68 4.82 -28.40
N ASN A 923 -14.34 4.67 -29.67
CA ASN A 923 -13.54 5.58 -30.46
C ASN A 923 -14.25 6.89 -30.80
N THR A 924 -15.57 6.91 -31.01
CA THR A 924 -16.27 8.11 -31.50
C THR A 924 -16.34 9.21 -30.44
N GLU A 925 -16.76 8.87 -29.22
CA GLU A 925 -16.74 9.77 -28.07
C GLU A 925 -15.32 10.25 -27.74
N ALA A 926 -14.34 9.34 -27.69
CA ALA A 926 -12.96 9.69 -27.39
C ALA A 926 -12.36 10.63 -28.45
N LYS A 927 -12.62 10.37 -29.74
CA LYS A 927 -12.23 11.25 -30.85
C LYS A 927 -12.93 12.60 -30.79
N PHE A 928 -14.23 12.60 -30.50
CA PHE A 928 -15.00 13.83 -30.34
C PHE A 928 -14.43 14.69 -29.20
N MET A 929 -14.16 14.09 -28.04
CA MET A 929 -13.56 14.78 -26.90
C MET A 929 -12.14 15.28 -27.21
N ALA A 930 -11.30 14.48 -27.86
CA ALA A 930 -9.96 14.91 -28.29
C ALA A 930 -10.02 16.09 -29.27
N ALA A 931 -10.95 16.04 -30.24
CA ALA A 931 -11.19 17.13 -31.19
C ALA A 931 -11.72 18.40 -30.49
N LEU A 932 -12.62 18.24 -29.51
CA LEU A 932 -13.15 19.36 -28.72
C LEU A 932 -12.07 20.00 -27.85
N CYS A 933 -11.21 19.21 -27.20
CA CYS A 933 -10.06 19.72 -26.46
C CYS A 933 -9.10 20.49 -27.38
N ARG A 934 -8.81 19.94 -28.57
CA ARG A 934 -7.99 20.63 -29.58
C ARG A 934 -8.64 21.93 -30.03
N TYR A 935 -9.95 21.94 -30.24
CA TYR A 935 -10.71 23.13 -30.60
C TYR A 935 -10.54 24.22 -29.53
N PHE A 936 -10.72 23.91 -28.24
CA PHE A 936 -10.52 24.89 -27.16
C PHE A 936 -9.09 25.41 -27.07
N ILE A 937 -8.08 24.55 -27.23
CA ILE A 937 -6.67 24.99 -27.26
C ILE A 937 -6.45 26.00 -28.40
N LEU A 938 -7.03 25.76 -29.58
CA LEU A 938 -6.94 26.68 -30.72
C LEU A 938 -7.72 28.00 -30.51
N GLN A 939 -8.68 28.04 -29.60
CA GLN A 939 -9.38 29.27 -29.17
C GLN A 939 -8.58 30.07 -28.12
N GLY A 940 -7.38 29.59 -27.73
CA GLY A 940 -6.49 30.25 -26.78
C GLY A 940 -6.75 29.88 -25.32
N TYR A 941 -7.33 28.71 -25.05
CA TYR A 941 -7.32 28.14 -23.70
C TYR A 941 -5.99 27.45 -23.41
N GLU A 942 -5.47 27.67 -22.20
CA GLU A 942 -4.29 26.93 -21.74
C GLU A 942 -4.67 25.47 -21.47
N ARG A 943 -3.72 24.56 -21.68
CA ARG A 943 -3.96 23.12 -21.62
C ARG A 943 -4.36 22.68 -20.20
N GLU A 944 -3.78 23.32 -19.19
CA GLU A 944 -4.01 23.11 -17.76
C GLU A 944 -5.42 23.55 -17.33
N GLN A 945 -6.10 24.39 -18.13
CA GLN A 945 -7.48 24.80 -17.86
C GLN A 945 -8.51 23.75 -18.31
N ILE A 946 -8.08 22.72 -19.04
CA ILE A 946 -8.96 21.70 -19.62
C ILE A 946 -8.78 20.39 -18.85
N THR A 947 -9.88 19.88 -18.31
CA THR A 947 -9.96 18.57 -17.63
C THR A 947 -11.07 17.74 -18.24
N VAL A 948 -10.75 16.50 -18.61
CA VAL A 948 -11.69 15.51 -19.13
C VAL A 948 -11.91 14.43 -18.08
N LEU A 949 -13.17 14.18 -17.74
CA LEU A 949 -13.58 13.15 -16.78
C LEU A 949 -14.34 12.04 -17.50
N THR A 950 -14.07 10.78 -17.17
CA THR A 950 -14.79 9.62 -17.72
C THR A 950 -15.05 8.55 -16.65
N ALA A 951 -16.21 7.90 -16.65
CA ALA A 951 -16.53 6.87 -15.65
C ALA A 951 -15.76 5.55 -15.87
N TYR A 952 -15.30 5.28 -17.10
CA TYR A 952 -14.77 3.98 -17.48
C TYR A 952 -13.26 4.02 -17.77
N THR A 953 -12.52 3.06 -17.19
CA THR A 953 -11.08 2.91 -17.44
C THR A 953 -10.78 2.67 -18.92
N GLY A 954 -11.58 1.85 -19.61
CA GLY A 954 -11.40 1.61 -21.05
C GLY A 954 -11.50 2.90 -21.88
N GLN A 955 -12.39 3.81 -21.49
CA GLN A 955 -12.54 5.11 -22.15
C GLN A 955 -11.37 6.04 -21.85
N LEU A 956 -10.83 6.00 -20.64
CA LEU A 956 -9.62 6.76 -20.28
C LEU A 956 -8.41 6.31 -21.10
N ILE A 957 -8.23 5.01 -21.31
CA ILE A 957 -7.16 4.46 -22.15
C ILE A 957 -7.34 4.95 -23.60
N GLN A 958 -8.57 4.88 -24.12
CA GLN A 958 -8.85 5.35 -25.47
C GLN A 958 -8.59 6.85 -25.64
N LEU A 959 -9.00 7.67 -24.66
CA LEU A 959 -8.70 9.10 -24.62
C LEU A 959 -7.19 9.37 -24.62
N LYS A 960 -6.39 8.60 -23.88
CA LYS A 960 -4.92 8.72 -23.90
C LYS A 960 -4.31 8.35 -25.25
N ASN A 961 -4.89 7.38 -25.95
CA ASN A 961 -4.44 6.99 -27.29
C ASN A 961 -4.77 8.06 -28.33
N GLU A 962 -5.96 8.69 -28.24
CA GLU A 962 -6.41 9.74 -29.15
C GLU A 962 -5.81 11.13 -28.83
N MET A 963 -5.29 11.34 -27.61
CA MET A 963 -4.65 12.60 -27.19
C MET A 963 -3.12 12.42 -27.02
N PRO A 964 -2.34 12.47 -28.12
CA PRO A 964 -0.89 12.32 -28.04
C PRO A 964 -0.23 13.42 -27.19
N LYS A 965 0.73 13.01 -26.35
CA LYS A 965 1.37 13.88 -25.37
C LYS A 965 2.04 15.10 -25.99
N ASP A 966 2.54 15.01 -27.21
CA ASP A 966 3.27 16.11 -27.86
C ASP A 966 2.40 17.37 -28.03
N PHE A 967 1.10 17.20 -28.27
CA PHE A 967 0.16 18.31 -28.46
C PHE A 967 -0.66 18.61 -27.19
N PHE A 968 -1.06 17.58 -26.45
CA PHE A 968 -2.00 17.70 -25.32
C PHE A 968 -1.33 17.74 -23.94
N ARG A 969 0.00 17.86 -23.85
CA ARG A 969 0.73 17.98 -22.58
C ARG A 969 0.17 19.13 -21.72
N GLY A 970 -0.41 18.81 -20.57
CA GLY A 970 -1.07 19.76 -19.67
C GLY A 970 -2.57 19.53 -19.52
N VAL A 971 -3.22 18.90 -20.52
CA VAL A 971 -4.63 18.49 -20.42
C VAL A 971 -4.73 17.29 -19.49
N SER A 972 -5.57 17.41 -18.45
CA SER A 972 -5.77 16.34 -17.47
C SER A 972 -6.91 15.42 -17.92
N SER A 973 -6.62 14.13 -18.10
CA SER A 973 -7.64 13.10 -18.35
C SER A 973 -7.72 12.17 -17.15
N LEU A 974 -8.87 12.13 -16.48
CA LEU A 974 -9.06 11.43 -15.22
C LEU A 974 -10.29 10.51 -15.28
N ARG A 975 -10.23 9.41 -14.53
CA ARG A 975 -11.41 8.59 -14.27
C ARG A 975 -12.23 9.27 -13.17
N SER A 976 -13.53 9.41 -13.38
CA SER A 976 -14.50 9.79 -12.34
C SER A 976 -14.72 8.60 -11.40
N GLY A 977 -14.66 8.87 -10.09
CA GLY A 977 -14.53 7.90 -8.99
C GLY A 977 -15.37 6.63 -9.09
#